data_AF-A0A1I3AT99-F1
#
_entry.id   AF-A0A1I3AT99-F1
#
_cell.length_a   1.000
_cell.length_b   1.000
_cell.length_c   1.000
_cell.angle_alpha   90.00
_cell.angle_beta   90.00
_cell.angle_gamma   90.00
#
_symmetry.space_group_name_H-M   'P 1'
#
loop_
_entity.id
_entity.type
_entity.pdbx_description
1 polymer ?
#
loop_
_entity_poly.entity_id
_entity_poly.type
_entity_poly.pdbx_seq_one_letter_code
_entity_poly.pdbx_strand_id
1 'polypeptide(L)'
;MTGDFSRWRGPNARRQGYTGVLMQQGRLYTDSDWNEAQAILTERAEDALSRVIGPGATPKTAPGFAVSAGAGGFQIGAGSYWVAGVRVENPAPLAYADQPGAPALADTVQDGAELLIHLELRKDQVSALQDGLLADPALSGVDTAVRERAHWRVGIRPVTLTDAERAELIRRAGCGHAPEFADWQPGTGRMSAGTAPAADLPEDSDCLIPPDAGYLSQENQLYRVQILQGGSRAQARFVWSRENGAVQARLARNAAGQFILQGAREDEALGFPSGAWVEVIDDRDAALGRPGTMVRMTLTDGIASFAPGIGNFDQLVNPRLRRWDHGGTSALGLPLSGTPTLLERGVQVAFTDGSYVAGDAWMFEARAATGAVIWPPYPGAADEAVPPMSWGVRRVPLALARRTGAGIGGVTDLRATFPALSCLQAEDVGYDDSTTGLGAETVQEAIEALAGRSTAGLCTVLVHNRDELRAAVEALVPGQNIRICLSGANFQLQETLALTRLGHVTLQGTGPQTVVSVAEGEAALLFQGCASVRVVDLSVNGGPNGHGDSHKGRRGALTMLGCGDVAVERVRARCRAGLDRASACIASVGRLGRRQEVRIRDCVLKPGQAQIGIQIVGASRAIIEDNLILPAPAAAGLTALRIGADARQRALIARGLLRFSDAPLDGRPGLMIRAARRPFSDDPVDQFGDISESRLNFDGESLEVPMYQGAITVRMLPLFASNLLRALAGNRKSRITTPREMRRHIRNLLSEAAGNRGRALIAGNTVNLLPGKYFRLAETPFLAQGIVIGGDSIDELRITGNRIEDANDGIRLAASGMGDPNPPQWRDRPPENRIGHAVVSGNTITLNPLSSATPAHGLFLGHVARASIGQNSVTAPDSFRTESVAPHFGICQFGWRGPLLTLCENNVAGMDNGIAVIPGLVDAAQGIWRLRDNAVFRTRRAYVTAPGVEVS
;
A
#
# COMPACT_ATOMS: atom_id res chain seq x y z
N MET A 1 -14.00 -37.71 42.01
CA MET A 1 -15.35 -37.76 42.59
C MET A 1 -15.37 -38.65 43.81
N THR A 2 -16.25 -38.41 44.78
CA THR A 2 -16.34 -39.05 46.10
C THR A 2 -17.73 -38.92 46.73
N GLY A 3 -18.69 -38.25 46.10
CA GLY A 3 -20.06 -38.12 46.60
C GLY A 3 -20.92 -39.36 46.34
N ASP A 4 -21.84 -39.62 47.26
CA ASP A 4 -22.92 -40.59 47.10
C ASP A 4 -24.05 -39.92 46.30
N PHE A 5 -24.26 -40.38 45.07
CA PHE A 5 -25.21 -39.77 44.12
C PHE A 5 -26.15 -40.84 43.59
N SER A 6 -27.43 -40.49 43.44
CA SER A 6 -28.42 -41.42 42.88
C SER A 6 -28.15 -41.71 41.39
N ARG A 7 -27.75 -40.67 40.65
CA ARG A 7 -27.47 -40.71 39.20
C ARG A 7 -26.43 -39.67 38.81
N TRP A 8 -25.69 -39.93 37.74
CA TRP A 8 -24.79 -38.95 37.13
C TRP A 8 -25.12 -38.73 35.65
N ARG A 9 -25.95 -37.72 35.36
CA ARG A 9 -26.46 -37.47 34.00
C ARG A 9 -25.68 -36.41 33.20
N GLY A 10 -24.65 -35.80 33.77
CA GLY A 10 -23.82 -34.78 33.09
C GLY A 10 -23.33 -35.19 31.70
N PRO A 11 -22.71 -36.38 31.51
CA PRO A 11 -22.27 -36.85 30.20
C PRO A 11 -23.41 -37.00 29.18
N ASN A 12 -24.59 -37.45 29.63
CA ASN A 12 -25.79 -37.53 28.79
C ASN A 12 -26.25 -36.14 28.37
N ALA A 13 -26.39 -35.22 29.33
CA ALA A 13 -26.79 -33.84 29.09
C ALA A 13 -25.88 -33.14 28.08
N ARG A 14 -24.56 -33.34 28.20
CA ARG A 14 -23.57 -32.84 27.25
C ARG A 14 -23.78 -33.41 25.84
N ARG A 15 -23.91 -34.74 25.69
CA ARG A 15 -24.14 -35.40 24.38
C ARG A 15 -25.44 -34.92 23.73
N GLN A 16 -26.48 -34.66 24.52
CA GLN A 16 -27.79 -34.18 24.03
C GLN A 16 -27.85 -32.67 23.77
N GLY A 17 -26.85 -31.90 24.22
CA GLY A 17 -26.85 -30.45 24.11
C GLY A 17 -27.88 -29.76 25.02
N TYR A 18 -28.19 -30.34 26.18
CA TYR A 18 -29.08 -29.70 27.15
C TYR A 18 -28.43 -28.44 27.73
N THR A 19 -29.24 -27.40 27.91
CA THR A 19 -28.78 -26.06 28.30
C THR A 19 -29.19 -25.64 29.69
N GLY A 20 -30.04 -26.44 30.36
CA GLY A 20 -30.47 -26.27 31.74
C GLY A 20 -31.51 -27.32 32.13
N VAL A 21 -31.87 -27.35 33.42
CA VAL A 21 -32.91 -28.21 33.98
C VAL A 21 -34.05 -27.32 34.48
N LEU A 22 -35.28 -27.63 34.07
CA LEU A 22 -36.47 -26.85 34.44
C LEU A 22 -37.35 -27.64 35.41
N MET A 23 -37.65 -27.03 36.56
CA MET A 23 -38.55 -27.61 37.56
C MET A 23 -39.99 -27.60 37.06
N GLN A 24 -40.64 -28.76 37.12
CA GLN A 24 -42.07 -28.88 36.82
C GLN A 24 -42.89 -28.82 38.09
N GLN A 25 -44.01 -28.09 38.05
CA GLN A 25 -44.94 -28.01 39.17
C GLN A 25 -45.45 -29.39 39.57
N GLY A 26 -45.35 -29.73 40.87
CA GLY A 26 -45.88 -30.97 41.43
C GLY A 26 -45.09 -32.24 41.09
N ARG A 27 -43.89 -32.13 40.49
CA ARG A 27 -43.01 -33.28 40.23
C ARG A 27 -41.93 -33.41 41.30
N LEU A 28 -41.44 -34.65 41.50
CA LEU A 28 -40.35 -34.94 42.42
C LEU A 28 -39.05 -34.28 41.95
N TYR A 29 -38.30 -33.73 42.90
CA TYR A 29 -36.95 -33.20 42.69
C TYR A 29 -35.91 -34.18 43.25
N THR A 30 -34.87 -34.48 42.48
CA THR A 30 -33.78 -35.37 42.91
C THR A 30 -32.43 -34.67 42.95
N ASP A 31 -31.48 -35.23 43.69
CA ASP A 31 -30.08 -34.80 43.69
C ASP A 31 -29.49 -34.81 42.26
N SER A 32 -29.88 -35.80 41.45
CA SER A 32 -29.48 -35.89 40.05
C SER A 32 -29.90 -34.69 39.23
N ASP A 33 -31.08 -34.11 39.46
CA ASP A 33 -31.57 -32.95 38.70
C ASP A 33 -30.78 -31.69 39.07
N TRP A 34 -30.46 -31.52 40.36
CA TRP A 34 -29.59 -30.44 40.82
C TRP A 34 -28.17 -30.57 40.28
N ASN A 35 -27.57 -31.76 40.42
CA ASN A 35 -26.20 -32.05 39.96
C ASN A 35 -26.07 -31.89 38.45
N GLU A 36 -27.05 -32.34 37.66
CA GLU A 36 -27.10 -32.13 36.21
C GLU A 36 -27.17 -30.63 35.86
N ALA A 37 -28.01 -29.86 36.55
CA ALA A 37 -28.09 -28.41 36.34
C ALA A 37 -26.74 -27.72 36.63
N GLN A 38 -26.08 -28.06 37.75
CA GLN A 38 -24.75 -27.51 38.10
C GLN A 38 -23.68 -27.93 37.08
N ALA A 39 -23.68 -29.18 36.63
CA ALA A 39 -22.74 -29.66 35.63
C ALA A 39 -22.90 -28.89 34.30
N ILE A 40 -24.14 -28.70 33.82
CA ILE A 40 -24.43 -27.94 32.59
C ILE A 40 -23.96 -26.48 32.73
N LEU A 41 -24.28 -25.82 33.85
CA LEU A 41 -23.92 -24.42 34.05
C LEU A 41 -22.41 -24.22 34.14
N THR A 42 -21.72 -25.07 34.91
CA THR A 42 -20.26 -25.03 35.08
C THR A 42 -19.53 -25.33 33.78
N GLU A 43 -19.91 -26.41 33.08
CA GLU A 43 -19.28 -26.76 31.80
C GLU A 43 -19.47 -25.66 30.76
N ARG A 44 -20.66 -25.07 30.66
CA ARG A 44 -20.92 -23.96 29.72
C ARG A 44 -20.10 -22.71 30.05
N ALA A 45 -19.93 -22.38 31.33
CA ALA A 45 -19.13 -21.23 31.74
C ALA A 45 -17.64 -21.46 31.44
N GLU A 46 -17.12 -22.65 31.77
CA GLU A 46 -15.73 -23.04 31.52
C GLU A 46 -15.43 -23.13 30.01
N ASP A 47 -16.31 -23.76 29.22
CA ASP A 47 -16.16 -23.82 27.77
C ASP A 47 -16.20 -22.42 27.14
N ALA A 48 -17.09 -21.54 27.60
CA ALA A 48 -17.16 -20.16 27.12
C ALA A 48 -15.86 -19.40 27.41
N LEU A 49 -15.35 -19.48 28.66
CA LEU A 49 -14.10 -18.83 29.05
C LEU A 49 -12.89 -19.41 28.32
N SER A 50 -12.83 -20.75 28.18
CA SER A 50 -11.76 -21.45 27.45
C SER A 50 -11.73 -21.04 25.96
N ARG A 51 -12.90 -20.82 25.33
CA ARG A 51 -12.98 -20.36 23.94
C ARG A 51 -12.62 -18.89 23.76
N VAL A 52 -12.83 -18.05 24.77
CA VAL A 52 -12.56 -16.61 24.71
C VAL A 52 -11.10 -16.30 25.09
N ILE A 53 -10.58 -16.94 26.12
CA ILE A 53 -9.24 -16.70 26.67
C ILE A 53 -8.19 -17.62 26.03
N GLY A 54 -8.60 -18.82 25.61
CA GLY A 54 -7.72 -19.91 25.18
C GLY A 54 -7.50 -20.95 26.28
N PRO A 55 -6.67 -22.00 26.00
CA PRO A 55 -6.40 -23.10 26.94
C PRO A 55 -5.80 -22.67 28.27
N GLY A 56 -5.09 -21.54 28.31
CA GLY A 56 -4.91 -20.80 29.55
C GLY A 56 -4.03 -19.58 29.44
N ALA A 57 -4.36 -18.56 30.22
CA ALA A 57 -3.69 -17.27 30.19
C ALA A 57 -3.93 -16.51 31.50
N THR A 58 -3.19 -15.42 31.69
CA THR A 58 -3.37 -14.45 32.78
C THR A 58 -3.72 -13.07 32.24
N PRO A 59 -4.49 -12.24 32.99
CA PRO A 59 -4.79 -10.87 32.55
C PRO A 59 -3.52 -10.04 32.36
N LYS A 60 -3.44 -9.28 31.26
CA LYS A 60 -2.31 -8.39 30.92
C LYS A 60 -2.07 -7.31 31.99
N THR A 61 -3.13 -6.82 32.64
CA THR A 61 -3.06 -5.75 33.66
C THR A 61 -2.63 -6.22 35.04
N ALA A 62 -2.76 -7.52 35.33
CA ALA A 62 -2.41 -8.13 36.60
C ALA A 62 -1.90 -9.56 36.36
N PRO A 63 -0.70 -9.72 35.76
CA PRO A 63 -0.21 -11.03 35.34
C PRO A 63 0.22 -11.89 36.54
N GLY A 64 -0.59 -12.90 36.88
CA GLY A 64 -0.34 -13.82 37.97
C GLY A 64 0.64 -14.95 37.65
N PHE A 65 1.13 -15.65 38.69
CA PHE A 65 1.99 -16.84 38.57
C PHE A 65 3.33 -16.58 37.85
N ALA A 66 3.85 -15.35 37.92
CA ALA A 66 5.17 -15.03 37.37
C ALA A 66 6.26 -15.89 38.02
N VAL A 67 7.14 -16.47 37.21
CA VAL A 67 8.28 -17.25 37.70
C VAL A 67 9.50 -16.36 37.78
N SER A 68 10.17 -16.34 38.92
CA SER A 68 11.42 -15.59 39.11
C SER A 68 12.40 -16.37 39.99
N ALA A 69 13.70 -16.09 39.84
CA ALA A 69 14.70 -16.69 40.70
C ALA A 69 14.50 -16.27 42.17
N GLY A 70 14.69 -17.18 43.12
CA GLY A 70 14.60 -16.87 44.54
C GLY A 70 14.92 -18.07 45.43
N ALA A 71 14.79 -17.88 46.75
CA ALA A 71 15.02 -18.96 47.73
C ALA A 71 14.06 -20.13 47.51
N GLY A 72 14.49 -21.36 47.83
CA GLY A 72 13.67 -22.57 47.66
C GLY A 72 13.53 -23.02 46.19
N GLY A 73 14.49 -22.67 45.33
CA GLY A 73 14.47 -22.96 43.89
C GLY A 73 14.06 -21.74 43.07
N PHE A 74 12.78 -21.38 43.15
CA PHE A 74 12.20 -20.21 42.47
C PHE A 74 10.94 -19.72 43.18
N GLN A 75 10.53 -18.48 42.87
CA GLN A 75 9.34 -17.83 43.40
C GLN A 75 8.21 -17.86 42.37
N ILE A 76 6.99 -18.08 42.86
CA ILE A 76 5.74 -18.07 42.10
C ILE A 76 4.97 -16.82 42.50
N GLY A 77 4.77 -15.89 41.58
CA GLY A 77 4.08 -14.62 41.82
C GLY A 77 2.60 -14.80 42.16
N ALA A 78 2.07 -13.86 42.95
CA ALA A 78 0.64 -13.79 43.27
C ALA A 78 -0.20 -13.41 42.03
N GLY A 79 -1.50 -13.71 42.08
CA GLY A 79 -2.48 -13.30 41.08
C GLY A 79 -3.28 -14.49 40.51
N SER A 80 -4.09 -14.18 39.51
CA SER A 80 -5.02 -15.12 38.89
C SER A 80 -4.44 -15.77 37.63
N TYR A 81 -4.85 -17.00 37.32
CA TYR A 81 -4.62 -17.66 36.04
C TYR A 81 -5.88 -18.41 35.61
N TRP A 82 -6.14 -18.51 34.31
CA TRP A 82 -7.21 -19.36 33.78
C TRP A 82 -6.60 -20.58 33.10
N VAL A 83 -7.10 -21.77 33.42
CA VAL A 83 -6.67 -23.03 32.82
C VAL A 83 -7.91 -23.80 32.40
N ALA A 84 -8.06 -24.04 31.09
CA ALA A 84 -9.27 -24.63 30.49
C ALA A 84 -10.57 -23.94 30.96
N GLY A 85 -10.56 -22.61 31.04
CA GLY A 85 -11.70 -21.80 31.48
C GLY A 85 -11.91 -21.71 33.01
N VAL A 86 -11.19 -22.51 33.80
CA VAL A 86 -11.26 -22.49 35.26
C VAL A 86 -10.29 -21.45 35.80
N ARG A 87 -10.77 -20.54 36.64
CA ARG A 87 -9.91 -19.57 37.35
C ARG A 87 -9.23 -20.23 38.54
N VAL A 88 -7.92 -20.03 38.66
CA VAL A 88 -7.13 -20.33 39.85
C VAL A 88 -6.48 -19.06 40.37
N GLU A 89 -6.23 -19.01 41.68
CA GLU A 89 -5.69 -17.83 42.36
C GLU A 89 -4.50 -18.24 43.23
N ASN A 90 -3.37 -17.55 43.08
CA ASN A 90 -2.29 -17.55 44.05
C ASN A 90 -2.38 -16.28 44.92
N PRO A 91 -2.79 -16.36 46.20
CA PRO A 91 -3.12 -15.17 47.00
C PRO A 91 -1.89 -14.34 47.39
N ALA A 92 -0.70 -14.92 47.44
CA ALA A 92 0.56 -14.26 47.81
C ALA A 92 1.74 -14.94 47.10
N PRO A 93 2.89 -14.26 46.93
CA PRO A 93 4.08 -14.91 46.41
C PRO A 93 4.44 -16.16 47.24
N LEU A 94 4.76 -17.26 46.57
CA LEU A 94 5.01 -18.57 47.18
C LEU A 94 6.31 -19.15 46.63
N ALA A 95 7.21 -19.64 47.50
CA ALA A 95 8.38 -20.37 47.04
C ALA A 95 7.97 -21.75 46.52
N TYR A 96 8.61 -22.23 45.46
CA TYR A 96 8.32 -23.57 44.91
C TYR A 96 8.46 -24.68 45.96
N ALA A 97 9.48 -24.60 46.83
CA ALA A 97 9.72 -25.55 47.91
C ALA A 97 8.68 -25.51 49.05
N ASP A 98 7.93 -24.41 49.19
CA ASP A 98 6.90 -24.27 50.22
C ASP A 98 5.56 -24.87 49.77
N GLN A 99 5.43 -25.26 48.50
CA GLN A 99 4.27 -26.00 48.04
C GLN A 99 4.21 -27.38 48.73
N PRO A 100 3.03 -27.79 49.25
CA PRO A 100 2.89 -29.09 49.90
C PRO A 100 3.36 -30.25 49.00
N GLY A 101 4.40 -30.95 49.45
CA GLY A 101 4.93 -32.13 48.77
C GLY A 101 5.73 -31.87 47.49
N ALA A 102 6.11 -30.63 47.20
CA ALA A 102 6.99 -30.34 46.06
C ALA A 102 8.35 -31.04 46.21
N PRO A 103 8.84 -31.76 45.18
CA PRO A 103 10.16 -32.37 45.22
C PRO A 103 11.24 -31.27 45.17
N ALA A 104 12.38 -31.51 45.82
CA ALA A 104 13.49 -30.56 45.74
C ALA A 104 13.96 -30.42 44.29
N LEU A 105 14.23 -29.17 43.88
CA LEU A 105 14.66 -28.87 42.51
C LEU A 105 15.91 -29.68 42.12
N ALA A 106 16.85 -29.82 43.05
CA ALA A 106 18.10 -30.54 42.85
C ALA A 106 17.93 -32.06 42.65
N ASP A 107 16.88 -32.64 43.22
CA ASP A 107 16.58 -34.07 43.10
C ASP A 107 15.93 -34.41 41.75
N THR A 108 15.30 -33.41 41.11
CA THR A 108 14.53 -33.61 39.89
C THR A 108 15.27 -33.15 38.64
N VAL A 109 16.02 -32.06 38.72
CA VAL A 109 16.69 -31.41 37.57
C VAL A 109 18.18 -31.32 37.85
N GLN A 110 19.03 -31.82 36.96
CA GLN A 110 20.49 -31.70 37.09
C GLN A 110 20.97 -30.25 36.93
N ASP A 111 22.09 -29.88 37.56
CA ASP A 111 22.61 -28.52 37.45
C ASP A 111 23.02 -28.20 36.00
N GLY A 112 22.71 -27.00 35.53
CA GLY A 112 22.89 -26.59 34.13
C GLY A 112 21.84 -27.16 33.15
N ALA A 113 20.99 -28.09 33.56
CA ALA A 113 19.92 -28.62 32.70
C ALA A 113 18.76 -27.63 32.54
N GLU A 114 18.10 -27.69 31.40
CA GLU A 114 16.90 -26.92 31.13
C GLU A 114 15.66 -27.59 31.73
N LEU A 115 14.71 -26.77 32.18
CA LEU A 115 13.45 -27.21 32.76
C LEU A 115 12.28 -26.37 32.26
N LEU A 116 11.15 -27.05 32.05
CA LEU A 116 9.84 -26.45 31.90
C LEU A 116 9.18 -26.34 33.28
N ILE A 117 8.74 -25.14 33.62
CA ILE A 117 7.91 -24.84 34.78
C ILE A 117 6.48 -24.66 34.28
N HIS A 118 5.53 -25.35 34.89
CA HIS A 118 4.16 -25.43 34.42
C HIS A 118 3.16 -25.42 35.57
N LEU A 119 1.96 -24.91 35.30
CA LEU A 119 0.83 -24.92 36.20
C LEU A 119 -0.05 -26.13 35.88
N GLU A 120 -0.30 -26.95 36.88
CA GLU A 120 -1.22 -28.08 36.79
C GLU A 120 -2.51 -27.75 37.54
N LEU A 121 -3.64 -28.05 36.92
CA LEU A 121 -4.98 -27.91 37.47
C LEU A 121 -5.70 -29.25 37.42
N ARG A 122 -6.46 -29.54 38.47
CA ARG A 122 -7.42 -30.64 38.53
C ARG A 122 -8.63 -30.24 39.35
N LYS A 123 -9.69 -31.02 39.22
CA LYS A 123 -10.92 -30.86 39.99
C LYS A 123 -11.07 -32.01 40.96
N ASP A 124 -11.06 -31.69 42.25
CA ASP A 124 -11.27 -32.66 43.32
C ASP A 124 -12.61 -32.40 44.00
N GLN A 125 -13.25 -33.47 44.47
CA GLN A 125 -14.42 -33.35 45.34
C GLN A 125 -13.98 -33.34 46.80
N VAL A 126 -14.60 -32.47 47.58
CA VAL A 126 -14.34 -32.21 48.99
C VAL A 126 -15.58 -32.57 49.77
N SER A 127 -15.45 -33.56 50.65
CA SER A 127 -16.52 -33.94 51.59
C SER A 127 -16.27 -33.34 52.98
N ALA A 128 -17.26 -33.49 53.87
CA ALA A 128 -17.12 -33.09 55.27
C ALA A 128 -15.98 -33.83 56.02
N LEU A 129 -15.56 -35.00 55.51
CA LEU A 129 -14.42 -35.73 56.06
C LEU A 129 -13.10 -34.99 55.85
N GLN A 130 -12.97 -34.23 54.75
CA GLN A 130 -11.81 -33.42 54.40
C GLN A 130 -11.87 -32.02 55.00
N ASP A 131 -13.05 -31.40 54.94
CA ASP A 131 -13.29 -30.06 55.47
C ASP A 131 -14.48 -30.09 56.43
N GLY A 132 -14.17 -30.07 57.73
CA GLY A 132 -15.18 -30.14 58.78
C GLY A 132 -16.16 -28.96 58.79
N LEU A 133 -15.84 -27.84 58.12
CA LEU A 133 -16.74 -26.69 57.99
C LEU A 133 -17.91 -26.96 57.04
N LEU A 134 -17.84 -28.03 56.23
CA LEU A 134 -18.93 -28.43 55.34
C LEU A 134 -20.05 -29.19 56.06
N ALA A 135 -19.78 -29.74 57.25
CA ALA A 135 -20.77 -30.39 58.09
C ALA A 135 -21.57 -29.34 58.89
N ASP A 136 -22.89 -29.50 58.98
CA ASP A 136 -23.71 -28.68 59.86
C ASP A 136 -23.71 -29.29 61.28
N PRO A 137 -23.19 -28.59 62.31
CA PRO A 137 -23.22 -29.08 63.68
C PRO A 137 -24.63 -29.35 64.22
N ALA A 138 -25.65 -28.63 63.72
CA ALA A 138 -27.04 -28.80 64.13
C ALA A 138 -27.68 -30.08 63.57
N LEU A 139 -27.11 -30.64 62.51
CA LEU A 139 -27.56 -31.90 61.90
C LEU A 139 -26.70 -33.08 62.35
N SER A 140 -26.15 -33.05 63.56
CA SER A 140 -25.25 -34.09 64.08
C SER A 140 -24.03 -34.35 63.17
N GLY A 141 -23.57 -33.34 62.43
CA GLY A 141 -22.42 -33.45 61.53
C GLY A 141 -22.71 -34.19 60.23
N VAL A 142 -23.98 -34.31 59.82
CA VAL A 142 -24.37 -34.94 58.55
C VAL A 142 -23.75 -34.21 57.35
N ASP A 143 -23.18 -35.00 56.43
CA ASP A 143 -22.70 -34.53 55.14
C ASP A 143 -23.87 -34.43 54.15
N THR A 144 -24.18 -33.21 53.71
CA THR A 144 -25.34 -32.92 52.86
C THR A 144 -24.99 -32.82 51.38
N ALA A 145 -23.75 -32.44 51.04
CA ALA A 145 -23.29 -32.26 49.66
C ALA A 145 -21.76 -32.23 49.61
N VAL A 146 -21.18 -32.67 48.49
CA VAL A 146 -19.75 -32.49 48.24
C VAL A 146 -19.50 -31.20 47.47
N ARG A 147 -18.32 -30.59 47.67
CA ARG A 147 -17.89 -29.37 46.96
C ARG A 147 -16.86 -29.75 45.91
N GLU A 148 -16.89 -29.10 44.75
CA GLU A 148 -15.83 -29.23 43.77
C GLU A 148 -14.79 -28.12 44.02
N ARG A 149 -13.50 -28.49 44.06
CA ARG A 149 -12.38 -27.58 44.25
C ARG A 149 -11.43 -27.65 43.06
N ALA A 150 -11.13 -26.50 42.48
CA ALA A 150 -10.04 -26.32 41.54
C ALA A 150 -8.71 -26.34 42.30
N HIS A 151 -8.03 -27.49 42.30
CA HIS A 151 -6.72 -27.63 42.95
C HIS A 151 -5.62 -27.34 41.93
N TRP A 152 -4.75 -26.39 42.27
CA TRP A 152 -3.62 -26.01 41.43
C TRP A 152 -2.27 -26.30 42.10
N ARG A 153 -1.23 -26.52 41.30
CA ARG A 153 0.16 -26.54 41.74
C ARG A 153 1.09 -26.15 40.61
N VAL A 154 2.29 -25.68 40.94
CA VAL A 154 3.37 -25.51 39.97
C VAL A 154 4.31 -26.71 40.04
N GLY A 155 4.44 -27.42 38.93
CA GLY A 155 5.38 -28.52 38.79
C GLY A 155 6.58 -28.16 37.89
N ILE A 156 7.58 -29.03 37.90
CA ILE A 156 8.80 -28.90 37.09
C ILE A 156 9.00 -30.16 36.24
N ARG A 157 9.55 -29.99 35.04
CA ARG A 157 9.95 -31.09 34.16
C ARG A 157 11.30 -30.77 33.50
N PRO A 158 12.34 -31.60 33.66
CA PRO A 158 13.55 -31.49 32.86
C PRO A 158 13.23 -31.67 31.38
N VAL A 159 13.80 -30.82 30.52
CA VAL A 159 13.60 -30.89 29.07
C VAL A 159 14.92 -30.75 28.34
N THR A 160 15.02 -31.39 27.17
CA THR A 160 16.11 -31.21 26.22
C THR A 160 15.48 -30.82 24.90
N LEU A 161 15.54 -29.54 24.57
CA LEU A 161 14.88 -28.98 23.38
C LEU A 161 15.93 -28.53 22.36
N THR A 162 15.71 -28.89 21.10
CA THR A 162 16.36 -28.24 19.96
C THR A 162 15.87 -26.79 19.82
N ASP A 163 16.59 -25.96 19.06
CA ASP A 163 16.16 -24.57 18.83
C ASP A 163 14.78 -24.48 18.16
N ALA A 164 14.48 -25.41 17.26
CA ALA A 164 13.17 -25.50 16.61
C ALA A 164 12.05 -25.87 17.59
N GLU A 165 12.27 -26.87 18.46
CA GLU A 165 11.29 -27.27 19.48
C GLU A 165 11.07 -26.18 20.53
N ARG A 166 12.15 -25.47 20.90
CA ARG A 166 12.07 -24.31 21.79
C ARG A 166 11.22 -23.19 21.19
N ALA A 167 11.49 -22.83 19.93
CA ALA A 167 10.72 -21.80 19.23
C ALA A 167 9.24 -22.19 19.10
N GLU A 168 8.96 -23.46 18.80
CA GLU A 168 7.59 -23.97 18.71
C GLU A 168 6.86 -23.93 20.06
N LEU A 169 7.53 -24.33 21.14
CA LEU A 169 6.97 -24.22 22.49
C LEU A 169 6.64 -22.77 22.84
N ILE A 170 7.56 -21.82 22.60
CA ILE A 170 7.33 -20.39 22.86
C ILE A 170 6.11 -19.90 22.07
N ARG A 171 6.05 -20.21 20.77
CA ARG A 171 4.94 -19.81 19.89
C ARG A 171 3.60 -20.34 20.37
N ARG A 172 3.52 -21.63 20.71
CA ARG A 172 2.28 -22.27 21.20
C ARG A 172 1.88 -21.78 22.59
N ALA A 173 2.86 -21.54 23.45
CA ALA A 173 2.66 -21.01 24.79
C ALA A 173 2.09 -19.59 24.77
N GLY A 174 2.39 -18.78 23.74
CA GLY A 174 1.76 -17.47 23.51
C GLY A 174 0.22 -17.54 23.39
N CYS A 175 -0.31 -18.69 22.95
CA CYS A 175 -1.74 -18.99 22.92
C CYS A 175 -2.18 -19.92 24.07
N GLY A 176 -1.39 -20.06 25.13
CA GLY A 176 -1.73 -20.83 26.33
C GLY A 176 -1.62 -22.34 26.19
N HIS A 177 -1.11 -22.86 25.07
CA HIS A 177 -1.05 -24.30 24.84
C HIS A 177 0.17 -24.91 25.54
N ALA A 178 -0.07 -25.99 26.29
CA ALA A 178 1.01 -26.81 26.83
C ALA A 178 1.70 -27.65 25.73
N PRO A 179 2.98 -28.02 25.92
CA PRO A 179 3.67 -28.95 25.05
C PRO A 179 3.00 -30.32 25.00
N GLU A 180 3.10 -30.97 23.84
CA GLU A 180 2.46 -32.27 23.56
C GLU A 180 3.32 -33.45 24.03
N PHE A 181 3.64 -33.50 25.33
CA PHE A 181 4.28 -34.69 25.88
C PHE A 181 3.32 -35.88 25.87
N ALA A 182 3.82 -37.05 25.46
CA ALA A 182 3.00 -38.26 25.33
C ALA A 182 2.32 -38.66 26.65
N ASP A 183 3.01 -38.46 27.79
CA ASP A 183 2.49 -38.73 29.14
C ASP A 183 1.52 -37.66 29.66
N TRP A 184 1.34 -36.55 28.94
CA TRP A 184 0.38 -35.50 29.27
C TRP A 184 -0.89 -35.57 28.42
N GLN A 185 -0.89 -36.35 27.34
CA GLN A 185 -2.08 -36.54 26.52
C GLN A 185 -3.15 -37.31 27.30
N PRO A 186 -4.44 -36.99 27.10
CA PRO A 186 -5.52 -37.82 27.61
C PRO A 186 -5.39 -39.28 27.14
N GLY A 187 -5.80 -40.23 27.98
CA GLY A 187 -5.90 -41.63 27.58
C GLY A 187 -6.82 -41.80 26.38
N THR A 188 -6.45 -42.69 25.45
CA THR A 188 -7.29 -43.05 24.29
C THR A 188 -8.18 -44.26 24.56
N GLY A 189 -7.97 -44.95 25.69
CA GLY A 189 -8.75 -46.09 26.13
C GLY A 189 -10.22 -45.75 26.36
N ARG A 190 -11.09 -46.69 26.05
CA ARG A 190 -12.55 -46.56 26.19
C ARG A 190 -13.11 -47.78 26.90
N MET A 191 -14.21 -47.60 27.61
CA MET A 191 -14.92 -48.67 28.29
C MET A 191 -16.35 -48.78 27.75
N SER A 192 -16.93 -49.97 27.74
CA SER A 192 -18.38 -50.17 27.67
C SER A 192 -18.85 -50.92 28.92
N ALA A 193 -20.09 -50.69 29.33
CA ALA A 193 -20.72 -51.47 30.40
C ALA A 193 -22.07 -51.99 29.94
N GLY A 194 -22.48 -53.13 30.49
CA GLY A 194 -23.76 -53.73 30.20
C GLY A 194 -24.06 -54.84 31.20
N THR A 195 -25.01 -55.69 30.82
CA THR A 195 -25.38 -56.86 31.60
C THR A 195 -25.00 -58.14 30.88
N ALA A 196 -24.62 -59.17 31.63
CA ALA A 196 -24.37 -60.50 31.09
C ALA A 196 -25.69 -61.13 30.58
N PRO A 197 -25.65 -61.93 29.49
CA PRO A 197 -26.80 -62.72 29.05
C PRO A 197 -27.28 -63.66 30.16
N ALA A 198 -28.58 -63.88 30.27
CA ALA A 198 -29.17 -64.75 31.30
C ALA A 198 -28.58 -66.18 31.32
N ALA A 199 -28.13 -66.69 30.17
CA ALA A 199 -27.52 -68.02 30.04
C ALA A 199 -26.09 -68.13 30.64
N ASP A 200 -25.42 -66.99 30.89
CA ASP A 200 -24.05 -66.94 31.41
C ASP A 200 -24.02 -66.63 32.93
N LEU A 201 -25.20 -66.59 33.58
CA LEU A 201 -25.36 -66.26 35.00
C LEU A 201 -25.35 -67.54 35.88
N PRO A 202 -24.76 -67.52 37.09
CA PRO A 202 -24.82 -68.65 38.03
C PRO A 202 -26.25 -69.03 38.43
N GLU A 203 -26.53 -70.32 38.66
CA GLU A 203 -27.88 -70.84 38.99
C GLU A 203 -28.49 -70.25 40.30
N ASP A 204 -27.67 -69.64 41.16
CA ASP A 204 -28.07 -69.11 42.47
C ASP A 204 -28.63 -67.67 42.44
N SER A 205 -29.37 -67.28 41.38
CA SER A 205 -29.97 -65.93 41.29
C SER A 205 -31.31 -65.83 42.05
N ASP A 206 -31.45 -64.83 42.93
CA ASP A 206 -32.62 -64.60 43.78
C ASP A 206 -33.95 -64.52 43.00
N CYS A 207 -34.96 -65.30 43.44
CA CYS A 207 -36.22 -65.58 42.74
C CYS A 207 -37.24 -64.42 42.60
N LEU A 208 -36.81 -63.16 42.65
CA LEU A 208 -37.69 -61.98 42.51
C LEU A 208 -37.35 -61.08 41.31
N ILE A 209 -36.42 -61.51 40.46
CA ILE A 209 -35.93 -60.75 39.31
C ILE A 209 -36.40 -61.47 38.02
N PRO A 210 -36.91 -60.78 36.98
CA PRO A 210 -37.40 -61.41 35.75
C PRO A 210 -36.37 -62.38 35.15
N PRO A 211 -36.78 -63.52 34.55
CA PRO A 211 -35.86 -64.53 33.98
C PRO A 211 -34.92 -63.99 32.88
N ASP A 212 -35.30 -62.87 32.28
CA ASP A 212 -34.67 -62.15 31.18
C ASP A 212 -33.91 -60.88 31.64
N ALA A 213 -33.88 -60.59 32.95
CA ALA A 213 -33.14 -59.46 33.50
C ALA A 213 -31.63 -59.74 33.56
N GLY A 214 -30.83 -58.77 33.13
CA GLY A 214 -29.37 -58.88 33.14
C GLY A 214 -28.69 -58.35 34.41
N TYR A 215 -29.38 -57.53 35.22
CA TYR A 215 -28.90 -57.04 36.52
C TYR A 215 -29.67 -57.72 37.66
N LEU A 216 -28.94 -58.38 38.55
CA LEU A 216 -29.48 -59.33 39.53
C LEU A 216 -29.55 -58.79 40.97
N SER A 217 -29.56 -57.47 41.17
CA SER A 217 -29.72 -56.89 42.51
C SER A 217 -31.09 -56.26 42.72
N GLN A 218 -31.56 -56.27 43.96
CA GLN A 218 -32.77 -55.55 44.40
C GLN A 218 -32.53 -54.04 44.62
N GLU A 219 -31.27 -53.59 44.64
CA GLU A 219 -30.89 -52.20 44.92
C GLU A 219 -30.52 -51.44 43.64
N ASN A 220 -30.79 -50.14 43.62
CA ASN A 220 -30.25 -49.25 42.60
C ASN A 220 -28.83 -48.85 42.98
N GLN A 221 -27.92 -48.88 42.01
CA GLN A 221 -26.50 -48.60 42.24
C GLN A 221 -25.97 -47.56 41.23
N LEU A 222 -24.89 -46.87 41.62
CA LEU A 222 -24.10 -45.99 40.76
C LEU A 222 -22.66 -46.51 40.72
N TYR A 223 -22.39 -47.41 39.78
CA TYR A 223 -21.09 -48.02 39.64
C TYR A 223 -20.06 -46.99 39.21
N ARG A 224 -18.85 -47.12 39.73
CA ARG A 224 -17.66 -46.47 39.25
C ARG A 224 -16.58 -47.48 38.96
N VAL A 225 -15.98 -47.37 37.78
CA VAL A 225 -14.78 -48.10 37.39
C VAL A 225 -13.65 -47.10 37.22
N GLN A 226 -12.52 -47.32 37.89
CA GLN A 226 -11.38 -46.39 37.89
C GLN A 226 -10.07 -47.11 37.60
N ILE A 227 -9.23 -46.51 36.76
CA ILE A 227 -7.87 -46.96 36.52
C ILE A 227 -7.00 -46.63 37.73
N LEU A 228 -6.45 -47.66 38.36
CA LEU A 228 -5.49 -47.53 39.46
C LEU A 228 -4.06 -47.41 38.92
N GLN A 229 -3.71 -48.26 37.96
CA GLN A 229 -2.42 -48.26 37.27
C GLN A 229 -2.63 -48.00 35.78
N GLY A 230 -1.98 -46.97 35.24
CA GLY A 230 -2.04 -46.63 33.81
C GLY A 230 -1.15 -47.51 32.93
N GLY A 231 -1.23 -47.29 31.61
CA GLY A 231 -0.45 -48.00 30.59
C GLY A 231 -1.31 -48.42 29.40
N SER A 232 -0.75 -49.31 28.57
CA SER A 232 -1.56 -50.02 27.56
C SER A 232 -2.62 -50.91 28.23
N ARG A 233 -3.65 -51.35 27.50
CA ARG A 233 -4.69 -52.26 28.03
C ARG A 233 -4.12 -53.47 28.79
N ALA A 234 -3.02 -54.07 28.32
CA ALA A 234 -2.39 -55.22 28.97
C ALA A 234 -1.70 -54.88 30.31
N GLN A 235 -1.19 -53.65 30.44
CA GLN A 235 -0.45 -53.18 31.62
C GLN A 235 -1.36 -52.52 32.65
N ALA A 236 -2.38 -51.82 32.17
CA ALA A 236 -3.28 -51.06 33.02
C ALA A 236 -4.06 -51.97 33.97
N ARG A 237 -4.47 -51.41 35.11
CA ARG A 237 -5.29 -52.11 36.10
C ARG A 237 -6.40 -51.21 36.59
N PHE A 238 -7.57 -51.78 36.82
CA PHE A 238 -8.74 -51.06 37.31
C PHE A 238 -9.23 -51.60 38.65
N VAL A 239 -9.88 -50.71 39.40
CA VAL A 239 -10.69 -51.00 40.58
C VAL A 239 -12.10 -50.51 40.31
N TRP A 240 -13.07 -51.01 41.05
CA TRP A 240 -14.45 -50.53 40.93
C TRP A 240 -15.14 -50.46 42.28
N SER A 241 -16.21 -49.67 42.34
CA SER A 241 -17.11 -49.56 43.50
C SER A 241 -18.55 -49.48 42.99
N ARG A 242 -19.48 -50.14 43.70
CA ARG A 242 -20.91 -50.07 43.36
C ARG A 242 -21.57 -48.76 43.82
N GLU A 243 -20.95 -48.04 44.77
CA GLU A 243 -21.40 -46.74 45.31
C GLU A 243 -20.49 -45.57 44.91
N ASN A 244 -20.03 -45.52 43.66
CA ASN A 244 -19.22 -44.41 43.13
C ASN A 244 -17.88 -44.12 43.86
N GLY A 245 -17.45 -45.03 44.75
CA GLY A 245 -16.32 -44.79 45.66
C GLY A 245 -16.65 -43.78 46.77
N ALA A 246 -17.93 -43.64 47.13
CA ALA A 246 -18.40 -42.71 48.15
C ALA A 246 -18.16 -43.21 49.59
N VAL A 247 -18.11 -44.53 49.80
CA VAL A 247 -17.87 -45.14 51.12
C VAL A 247 -16.46 -44.80 51.62
N GLN A 248 -16.40 -43.85 52.55
CA GLN A 248 -15.17 -43.34 53.14
C GLN A 248 -15.30 -43.16 54.65
N ALA A 249 -14.19 -43.29 55.37
CA ALA A 249 -14.09 -43.01 56.80
C ALA A 249 -12.75 -42.35 57.13
N ARG A 250 -12.71 -41.56 58.21
CA ARG A 250 -11.44 -41.08 58.78
C ARG A 250 -10.72 -42.24 59.44
N LEU A 251 -9.43 -42.39 59.16
CA LEU A 251 -8.58 -43.36 59.83
C LEU A 251 -7.91 -42.66 61.01
N ALA A 252 -8.10 -43.18 62.22
CA ALA A 252 -7.49 -42.65 63.43
C ALA A 252 -6.89 -43.77 64.27
N ARG A 253 -6.09 -43.41 65.28
CA ARG A 253 -5.68 -44.33 66.34
C ARG A 253 -6.43 -44.02 67.62
N ASN A 254 -6.90 -45.05 68.32
CA ASN A 254 -7.44 -44.90 69.66
C ASN A 254 -6.32 -44.66 70.70
N ALA A 255 -6.66 -44.47 71.97
CA ALA A 255 -5.69 -44.25 73.05
C ALA A 255 -4.71 -45.43 73.25
N ALA A 256 -5.06 -46.64 72.79
CA ALA A 256 -4.20 -47.83 72.81
C ALA A 256 -3.33 -47.97 71.54
N GLY A 257 -3.37 -47.01 70.62
CA GLY A 257 -2.59 -47.01 69.37
C GLY A 257 -3.17 -47.89 68.25
N GLN A 258 -4.36 -48.48 68.45
CA GLN A 258 -5.02 -49.33 67.45
C GLN A 258 -5.79 -48.49 66.43
N PHE A 259 -5.82 -48.92 65.18
CA PHE A 259 -6.56 -48.22 64.14
C PHE A 259 -8.07 -48.37 64.32
N ILE A 260 -8.78 -47.25 64.24
CA ILE A 260 -10.23 -47.16 64.31
C ILE A 260 -10.76 -46.32 63.13
N LEU A 261 -11.99 -46.61 62.71
CA LEU A 261 -12.67 -45.89 61.64
C LEU A 261 -13.67 -44.91 62.25
N GLN A 262 -13.46 -43.61 62.01
CA GLN A 262 -14.36 -42.57 62.46
C GLN A 262 -15.31 -42.17 61.33
N GLY A 263 -16.62 -42.21 61.60
CA GLY A 263 -17.67 -41.91 60.62
C GLY A 263 -17.99 -43.06 59.67
N ALA A 264 -17.46 -44.26 59.90
CA ALA A 264 -17.90 -45.47 59.19
C ALA A 264 -19.34 -45.82 59.58
N ARG A 265 -20.14 -46.27 58.61
CA ARG A 265 -21.48 -46.81 58.89
C ARG A 265 -21.38 -48.25 59.35
N GLU A 266 -22.31 -48.66 60.21
CA GLU A 266 -22.37 -50.01 60.79
C GLU A 266 -23.13 -51.01 59.89
N ASP A 267 -23.71 -50.57 58.77
CA ASP A 267 -24.47 -51.44 57.88
C ASP A 267 -23.59 -52.18 56.85
N GLU A 268 -24.01 -53.37 56.45
CA GLU A 268 -23.24 -54.25 55.57
C GLU A 268 -23.06 -53.67 54.15
N ALA A 269 -24.04 -52.89 53.68
CA ALA A 269 -24.03 -52.32 52.33
C ALA A 269 -23.08 -51.12 52.20
N LEU A 270 -23.16 -50.15 53.10
CA LEU A 270 -22.44 -48.87 53.06
C LEU A 270 -21.31 -48.77 54.11
N GLY A 271 -21.06 -49.84 54.86
CA GLY A 271 -19.99 -49.95 55.83
C GLY A 271 -18.68 -50.54 55.27
N PHE A 272 -17.81 -50.99 56.16
CA PHE A 272 -16.48 -51.53 55.81
C PHE A 272 -16.38 -53.02 56.19
N PRO A 273 -16.68 -53.96 55.27
CA PRO A 273 -16.62 -55.38 55.58
C PRO A 273 -15.17 -55.85 55.81
N SER A 274 -15.01 -56.84 56.69
CA SER A 274 -13.71 -57.45 56.95
C SER A 274 -13.20 -58.21 55.72
N GLY A 275 -11.93 -58.01 55.36
CA GLY A 275 -11.31 -58.56 54.16
C GLY A 275 -11.40 -57.67 52.91
N ALA A 276 -12.05 -56.50 53.02
CA ALA A 276 -12.20 -55.55 51.92
C ALA A 276 -10.88 -54.87 51.52
N TRP A 277 -10.80 -54.49 50.24
CA TRP A 277 -9.75 -53.62 49.75
C TRP A 277 -10.09 -52.16 50.06
N VAL A 278 -9.15 -51.45 50.65
CA VAL A 278 -9.28 -50.02 50.96
C VAL A 278 -8.07 -49.24 50.45
N GLU A 279 -8.31 -48.03 49.98
CA GLU A 279 -7.30 -47.06 49.61
C GLU A 279 -7.06 -46.11 50.78
N VAL A 280 -5.82 -46.07 51.29
CA VAL A 280 -5.38 -45.11 52.31
C VAL A 280 -4.97 -43.82 51.63
N ILE A 281 -5.70 -42.74 51.90
CA ILE A 281 -5.53 -41.43 51.28
C ILE A 281 -4.89 -40.47 52.29
N ASP A 282 -3.75 -39.88 51.92
CA ASP A 282 -3.10 -38.75 52.61
C ASP A 282 -3.41 -37.46 51.84
N ASP A 283 -3.86 -36.40 52.51
CA ASP A 283 -4.14 -35.12 51.85
C ASP A 283 -2.92 -34.53 51.14
N ARG A 284 -1.70 -34.79 51.58
CA ARG A 284 -0.48 -34.31 50.91
C ARG A 284 -0.25 -35.04 49.58
N ASP A 285 -0.28 -36.37 49.59
CA ASP A 285 -0.13 -37.15 48.35
C ASP A 285 -1.33 -36.94 47.43
N ALA A 286 -2.53 -36.85 48.00
CA ALA A 286 -3.71 -36.45 47.29
C ALA A 286 -3.50 -35.07 46.67
N ALA A 287 -2.96 -34.06 47.37
CA ALA A 287 -2.59 -32.73 46.82
C ALA A 287 -1.62 -32.82 45.63
N LEU A 288 -0.79 -33.88 45.59
CA LEU A 288 0.13 -34.17 44.50
C LEU A 288 -0.48 -35.00 43.35
N GLY A 289 -1.77 -35.34 43.41
CA GLY A 289 -2.40 -36.22 42.42
C GLY A 289 -1.88 -37.65 42.47
N ARG A 290 -1.23 -38.05 43.57
CA ARG A 290 -0.77 -39.42 43.76
C ARG A 290 -1.94 -40.27 44.27
N PRO A 291 -2.13 -41.49 43.75
CA PRO A 291 -3.14 -42.41 44.27
C PRO A 291 -2.79 -42.79 45.71
N GLY A 292 -3.81 -43.13 46.50
CA GLY A 292 -3.61 -43.65 47.84
C GLY A 292 -2.98 -45.04 47.83
N THR A 293 -2.54 -45.48 49.00
CA THR A 293 -1.95 -46.81 49.14
C THR A 293 -3.04 -47.86 49.28
N MET A 294 -3.09 -48.83 48.36
CA MET A 294 -4.03 -49.96 48.44
C MET A 294 -3.59 -50.97 49.49
N VAL A 295 -4.47 -51.26 50.45
CA VAL A 295 -4.26 -52.25 51.50
C VAL A 295 -5.50 -53.10 51.69
N ARG A 296 -5.31 -54.34 52.15
CA ARG A 296 -6.41 -55.20 52.56
C ARG A 296 -6.68 -54.99 54.04
N MET A 297 -7.92 -54.67 54.39
CA MET A 297 -8.33 -54.37 55.76
C MET A 297 -9.02 -55.58 56.38
N THR A 298 -8.65 -55.91 57.61
CA THR A 298 -9.39 -56.83 58.48
C THR A 298 -9.97 -56.01 59.64
N LEU A 299 -11.28 -56.08 59.82
CA LEU A 299 -12.00 -55.40 60.89
C LEU A 299 -12.49 -56.44 61.91
N THR A 300 -12.14 -56.26 63.18
CA THR A 300 -12.55 -57.13 64.30
C THR A 300 -12.92 -56.24 65.47
N ASP A 301 -14.16 -56.33 65.95
CA ASP A 301 -14.68 -55.54 67.08
C ASP A 301 -14.38 -54.03 66.98
N GLY A 302 -14.54 -53.46 65.79
CA GLY A 302 -14.28 -52.03 65.51
C GLY A 302 -12.82 -51.63 65.37
N ILE A 303 -11.88 -52.59 65.49
CA ILE A 303 -10.44 -52.37 65.32
C ILE A 303 -10.02 -52.82 63.92
N ALA A 304 -9.41 -51.91 63.16
CA ALA A 304 -8.89 -52.18 61.83
C ALA A 304 -7.43 -52.64 61.87
N SER A 305 -7.08 -53.61 61.03
CA SER A 305 -5.71 -54.02 60.75
C SER A 305 -5.50 -54.13 59.25
N PHE A 306 -4.27 -53.93 58.78
CA PHE A 306 -3.98 -53.76 57.35
C PHE A 306 -2.84 -54.67 56.89
N ALA A 307 -2.98 -55.22 55.69
CA ALA A 307 -1.96 -56.00 55.00
C ALA A 307 -1.75 -55.45 53.56
N PRO A 308 -0.54 -54.96 53.21
CA PRO A 308 0.56 -54.66 54.12
C PRO A 308 0.18 -53.59 55.16
N GLY A 309 0.93 -53.53 56.27
CA GLY A 309 0.69 -52.54 57.31
C GLY A 309 0.92 -51.10 56.84
N ILE A 310 0.22 -50.13 57.44
CA ILE A 310 0.35 -48.71 57.11
C ILE A 310 1.59 -48.14 57.82
N GLY A 311 2.63 -47.83 57.05
CA GLY A 311 3.85 -47.17 57.54
C GLY A 311 3.67 -45.66 57.73
N ASN A 312 4.48 -45.05 58.61
CA ASN A 312 4.55 -43.59 58.84
C ASN A 312 3.19 -42.89 59.06
N PHE A 313 2.23 -43.58 59.68
CA PHE A 313 0.87 -43.06 59.88
C PHE A 313 0.84 -41.66 60.52
N ASP A 314 1.69 -41.43 61.52
CA ASP A 314 1.76 -40.16 62.25
C ASP A 314 2.26 -38.98 61.39
N GLN A 315 2.78 -39.26 60.19
CA GLN A 315 3.16 -38.23 59.21
C GLN A 315 2.03 -37.92 58.22
N LEU A 316 1.02 -38.79 58.06
CA LEU A 316 -0.07 -38.59 57.11
C LEU A 316 -0.94 -37.40 57.54
N VAL A 317 -1.42 -36.62 56.57
CA VAL A 317 -2.32 -35.49 56.84
C VAL A 317 -3.75 -35.90 56.53
N ASN A 318 -4.63 -35.77 57.53
CA ASN A 318 -6.05 -36.17 57.48
C ASN A 318 -6.27 -37.55 56.82
N PRO A 319 -5.63 -38.63 57.31
CA PRO A 319 -5.70 -39.93 56.67
C PRO A 319 -7.14 -40.46 56.59
N ARG A 320 -7.53 -40.94 55.42
CA ARG A 320 -8.86 -41.50 55.16
C ARG A 320 -8.76 -42.85 54.46
N LEU A 321 -9.79 -43.67 54.63
CA LEU A 321 -9.98 -44.88 53.86
C LEU A 321 -11.10 -44.68 52.84
N ARG A 322 -10.92 -45.22 51.63
CA ARG A 322 -11.98 -45.44 50.65
C ARG A 322 -12.11 -46.93 50.34
N ARG A 323 -13.34 -47.45 50.34
CA ARG A 323 -13.62 -48.86 50.00
C ARG A 323 -13.65 -49.07 48.48
N TRP A 324 -13.13 -50.22 48.03
CA TRP A 324 -13.23 -50.70 46.66
C TRP A 324 -13.72 -52.17 46.62
N ASP A 325 -14.56 -52.51 45.65
CA ASP A 325 -15.33 -53.78 45.59
C ASP A 325 -14.72 -54.83 44.64
N HIS A 326 -13.54 -54.56 44.07
CA HIS A 326 -12.95 -55.37 43.01
C HIS A 326 -12.54 -56.81 43.37
N GLY A 327 -12.55 -57.16 44.66
CA GLY A 327 -12.25 -58.51 45.12
C GLY A 327 -10.84 -59.02 44.75
N GLY A 328 -10.62 -60.32 44.93
CA GLY A 328 -9.33 -60.97 44.60
C GLY A 328 -8.17 -60.64 45.56
N THR A 329 -6.97 -61.06 45.19
CA THR A 329 -5.75 -60.96 46.05
C THR A 329 -4.73 -59.92 45.58
N SER A 330 -5.02 -59.18 44.50
CA SER A 330 -4.06 -58.23 43.90
C SER A 330 -4.25 -56.81 44.44
N ALA A 331 -3.25 -56.28 45.14
CA ALA A 331 -3.19 -54.86 45.52
C ALA A 331 -3.08 -53.91 44.31
N LEU A 332 -2.77 -54.45 43.13
CA LEU A 332 -2.66 -53.70 41.88
C LEU A 332 -4.03 -53.55 41.17
N GLY A 333 -5.11 -54.17 41.67
CA GLY A 333 -6.41 -54.19 41.00
C GLY A 333 -6.54 -55.29 39.93
N LEU A 334 -7.61 -55.20 39.13
CA LEU A 334 -7.98 -56.16 38.09
C LEU A 334 -7.39 -55.80 36.71
N PRO A 335 -7.00 -56.78 35.87
CA PRO A 335 -6.55 -56.53 34.51
C PRO A 335 -7.70 -56.08 33.59
N LEU A 336 -7.42 -55.18 32.64
CA LEU A 336 -8.40 -54.78 31.64
C LEU A 336 -8.53 -55.85 30.54
N SER A 337 -9.76 -56.17 30.14
CA SER A 337 -10.05 -57.10 29.04
C SER A 337 -10.86 -56.45 27.93
N GLY A 338 -10.60 -56.86 26.67
CA GLY A 338 -11.44 -56.52 25.53
C GLY A 338 -12.71 -57.36 25.42
N THR A 339 -12.77 -58.46 26.17
CA THR A 339 -14.00 -59.23 26.38
C THR A 339 -14.70 -58.76 27.66
N PRO A 340 -16.03 -58.88 27.75
CA PRO A 340 -16.75 -58.52 28.97
C PRO A 340 -16.19 -59.24 30.20
N THR A 341 -15.91 -58.44 31.24
CA THR A 341 -15.46 -58.87 32.55
C THR A 341 -16.61 -58.67 33.52
N LEU A 342 -17.09 -59.75 34.14
CA LEU A 342 -18.12 -59.69 35.17
C LEU A 342 -17.57 -58.99 36.41
N LEU A 343 -18.23 -57.92 36.85
CA LEU A 343 -17.93 -57.23 38.10
C LEU A 343 -18.65 -57.93 39.26
N GLU A 344 -19.97 -57.96 39.19
CA GLU A 344 -20.85 -58.66 40.12
C GLU A 344 -22.30 -58.64 39.60
N ARG A 345 -23.18 -59.50 40.13
CA ARG A 345 -24.66 -59.42 39.98
C ARG A 345 -25.12 -59.14 38.53
N GLY A 346 -24.44 -59.75 37.56
CA GLY A 346 -24.71 -59.62 36.13
C GLY A 346 -24.15 -58.36 35.46
N VAL A 347 -23.58 -57.40 36.19
CA VAL A 347 -22.90 -56.21 35.63
C VAL A 347 -21.54 -56.59 35.05
N GLN A 348 -21.30 -56.22 33.80
CA GLN A 348 -20.04 -56.48 33.10
C GLN A 348 -19.48 -55.25 32.40
N VAL A 349 -18.16 -55.20 32.24
CA VAL A 349 -17.45 -54.13 31.53
C VAL A 349 -16.41 -54.67 30.57
N ALA A 350 -16.18 -53.97 29.46
CA ALA A 350 -15.14 -54.28 28.49
C ALA A 350 -14.34 -53.02 28.13
N PHE A 351 -13.09 -53.20 27.72
CA PHE A 351 -12.13 -52.13 27.47
C PHE A 351 -11.51 -52.25 26.08
N THR A 352 -11.47 -51.15 25.32
CA THR A 352 -10.85 -51.14 24.01
C THR A 352 -9.32 -51.09 24.10
N ASP A 353 -8.64 -51.42 23.00
CA ASP A 353 -7.22 -51.05 22.88
C ASP A 353 -7.05 -49.53 22.97
N GLY A 354 -5.93 -49.10 23.56
CA GLY A 354 -5.64 -47.69 23.84
C GLY A 354 -4.70 -47.51 25.03
N SER A 355 -4.40 -46.25 25.34
CA SER A 355 -3.68 -45.84 26.55
C SER A 355 -4.66 -45.46 27.66
N TYR A 356 -4.38 -45.92 28.88
CA TYR A 356 -5.16 -45.63 30.08
C TYR A 356 -4.31 -44.83 31.06
N VAL A 357 -4.90 -43.80 31.68
CA VAL A 357 -4.22 -42.94 32.65
C VAL A 357 -4.75 -43.23 34.05
N ALA A 358 -3.86 -43.27 35.05
CA ALA A 358 -4.28 -43.46 36.43
C ALA A 358 -5.25 -42.35 36.85
N GLY A 359 -6.37 -42.73 37.48
CA GLY A 359 -7.46 -41.82 37.84
C GLY A 359 -8.55 -41.66 36.78
N ASP A 360 -8.36 -42.17 35.55
CA ASP A 360 -9.43 -42.27 34.57
C ASP A 360 -10.59 -43.09 35.15
N ALA A 361 -11.81 -42.56 35.04
CA ALA A 361 -12.97 -43.20 35.65
C ALA A 361 -14.21 -43.10 34.78
N TRP A 362 -15.05 -44.13 34.85
CA TRP A 362 -16.38 -44.18 34.25
C TRP A 362 -17.41 -44.40 35.34
N MET A 363 -18.60 -43.83 35.16
CA MET A 363 -19.73 -44.04 36.07
C MET A 363 -20.97 -44.40 35.28
N PHE A 364 -21.78 -45.31 35.82
CA PHE A 364 -23.00 -45.75 35.18
C PHE A 364 -23.99 -46.32 36.18
N GLU A 365 -25.26 -46.30 35.81
CA GLU A 365 -26.34 -46.64 36.72
C GLU A 365 -26.80 -48.09 36.50
N ALA A 366 -27.06 -48.83 37.58
CA ALA A 366 -27.77 -50.10 37.52
C ALA A 366 -29.12 -49.97 38.22
N ARG A 367 -30.19 -50.47 37.60
CA ARG A 367 -31.57 -50.28 38.08
C ARG A 367 -32.27 -51.62 38.29
N ALA A 368 -32.64 -51.88 39.54
CA ALA A 368 -33.35 -53.10 39.92
C ALA A 368 -34.71 -53.22 39.20
N ALA A 369 -35.47 -52.11 39.14
CA ALA A 369 -36.80 -52.10 38.56
C ALA A 369 -36.84 -52.45 37.05
N THR A 370 -35.76 -52.18 36.31
CA THR A 370 -35.67 -52.49 34.88
C THR A 370 -34.72 -53.67 34.60
N GLY A 371 -34.04 -54.21 35.61
CA GLY A 371 -33.04 -55.27 35.45
C GLY A 371 -31.89 -54.90 34.50
N ALA A 372 -31.54 -53.61 34.38
CA ALA A 372 -30.65 -53.11 33.32
C ALA A 372 -29.61 -52.11 33.82
N VAL A 373 -28.51 -52.02 33.07
CA VAL A 373 -27.50 -50.96 33.15
C VAL A 373 -27.89 -49.82 32.21
N ILE A 374 -27.85 -48.58 32.72
CA ILE A 374 -27.97 -47.36 31.93
C ILE A 374 -26.56 -46.85 31.67
N TRP A 375 -26.12 -47.00 30.42
CA TRP A 375 -24.76 -46.66 29.99
C TRP A 375 -24.73 -45.30 29.28
N PRO A 376 -24.04 -44.27 29.82
CA PRO A 376 -23.93 -42.98 29.17
C PRO A 376 -22.80 -42.96 28.12
N PRO A 377 -22.97 -42.27 26.97
CA PRO A 377 -24.07 -41.39 26.64
C PRO A 377 -25.26 -42.14 26.00
N TYR A 378 -26.41 -42.10 26.67
CA TYR A 378 -27.68 -42.63 26.16
C TYR A 378 -28.39 -41.54 25.34
N PRO A 379 -28.65 -41.78 24.03
CA PRO A 379 -29.36 -42.94 23.50
C PRO A 379 -28.53 -43.64 22.40
N GLY A 380 -27.20 -43.65 22.53
CA GLY A 380 -26.32 -44.39 21.62
C GLY A 380 -26.56 -45.90 21.65
N ALA A 381 -25.74 -46.67 20.92
CA ALA A 381 -25.78 -48.13 21.06
C ALA A 381 -25.48 -48.51 22.52
N ALA A 382 -26.25 -49.45 23.08
CA ALA A 382 -26.17 -49.82 24.50
C ALA A 382 -24.79 -50.34 24.93
N ASP A 383 -23.97 -50.76 23.97
CA ASP A 383 -22.62 -51.31 24.13
C ASP A 383 -21.51 -50.40 23.57
N GLU A 384 -21.83 -49.15 23.17
CA GLU A 384 -20.83 -48.21 22.64
C GLU A 384 -19.74 -47.94 23.68
N ALA A 385 -18.47 -48.16 23.32
CA ALA A 385 -17.36 -47.86 24.21
C ALA A 385 -17.05 -46.34 24.25
N VAL A 386 -17.02 -45.77 25.44
CA VAL A 386 -16.94 -44.31 25.68
C VAL A 386 -15.63 -43.92 26.37
N PRO A 387 -15.12 -42.70 26.16
CA PRO A 387 -13.93 -42.22 26.86
C PRO A 387 -14.18 -42.05 28.37
N PRO A 388 -13.13 -41.93 29.20
CA PRO A 388 -13.27 -41.63 30.62
C PRO A 388 -14.13 -40.38 30.88
N MET A 389 -14.86 -40.40 31.98
CA MET A 389 -15.72 -39.30 32.45
C MET A 389 -15.02 -38.40 33.47
N SER A 390 -13.74 -38.66 33.75
CA SER A 390 -12.89 -37.82 34.59
C SER A 390 -12.50 -36.52 33.87
N TRP A 391 -12.32 -35.43 34.64
CA TRP A 391 -11.90 -34.14 34.09
C TRP A 391 -10.41 -34.11 33.68
N GLY A 392 -9.61 -35.00 34.28
CA GLY A 392 -8.16 -35.13 34.05
C GLY A 392 -7.33 -34.03 34.70
N VAL A 393 -6.02 -34.02 34.44
CA VAL A 393 -5.12 -32.92 34.80
C VAL A 393 -4.95 -32.01 33.58
N ARG A 394 -5.20 -30.71 33.75
CA ARG A 394 -4.93 -29.69 32.74
C ARG A 394 -3.64 -28.98 33.07
N ARG A 395 -2.88 -28.64 32.04
CA ARG A 395 -1.53 -28.06 32.18
C ARG A 395 -1.39 -26.85 31.28
N VAL A 396 -0.66 -25.85 31.75
CA VAL A 396 -0.23 -24.69 30.95
C VAL A 396 1.22 -24.34 31.29
N PRO A 397 2.01 -23.90 30.31
CA PRO A 397 3.39 -23.52 30.55
C PRO A 397 3.44 -22.18 31.29
N LEU A 398 4.37 -22.05 32.24
CA LEU A 398 4.65 -20.79 32.93
C LEU A 398 5.99 -20.21 32.51
N ALA A 399 7.04 -21.02 32.45
CA ALA A 399 8.36 -20.56 32.04
C ALA A 399 9.27 -21.70 31.57
N LEU A 400 10.24 -21.37 30.70
CA LEU A 400 11.47 -22.14 30.53
C LEU A 400 12.56 -21.51 31.38
N ALA A 401 13.38 -22.33 32.02
CA ALA A 401 14.54 -21.85 32.75
C ALA A 401 15.67 -22.88 32.71
N ARG A 402 16.86 -22.49 33.14
CA ARG A 402 17.98 -23.39 33.38
C ARG A 402 18.27 -23.47 34.86
N ARG A 403 18.50 -24.67 35.39
CA ARG A 403 18.94 -24.81 36.78
C ARG A 403 20.34 -24.20 36.94
N THR A 404 20.52 -23.39 37.99
CA THR A 404 21.81 -22.78 38.36
C THR A 404 22.04 -22.94 39.86
N GLY A 405 22.87 -23.89 40.24
CA GLY A 405 23.11 -24.28 41.63
C GLY A 405 21.83 -24.74 42.33
N ALA A 406 21.39 -23.97 43.32
CA ALA A 406 20.17 -24.22 44.10
C ALA A 406 18.91 -23.54 43.53
N GLY A 407 19.04 -22.72 42.47
CA GLY A 407 17.94 -21.96 41.89
C GLY A 407 17.83 -22.11 40.37
N ILE A 408 17.22 -21.11 39.73
CA ILE A 408 17.05 -21.04 38.27
C ILE A 408 17.62 -19.75 37.69
N GLY A 409 18.05 -19.80 36.43
CA GLY A 409 18.51 -18.67 35.63
C GLY A 409 18.02 -18.75 34.19
N GLY A 410 18.18 -17.67 33.41
CA GLY A 410 17.74 -17.64 32.00
C GLY A 410 16.23 -17.85 31.83
N VAL A 411 15.43 -17.26 32.71
CA VAL A 411 13.97 -17.44 32.72
C VAL A 411 13.36 -16.80 31.47
N THR A 412 12.72 -17.63 30.65
CA THR A 412 11.88 -17.22 29.52
C THR A 412 10.42 -17.36 29.95
N ASP A 413 9.70 -16.26 30.00
CA ASP A 413 8.27 -16.27 30.33
C ASP A 413 7.47 -16.93 29.21
N LEU A 414 6.65 -17.92 29.56
CA LEU A 414 5.80 -18.66 28.64
C LEU A 414 4.31 -18.41 28.90
N ARG A 415 3.97 -17.51 29.83
CA ARG A 415 2.57 -17.23 30.17
C ARG A 415 1.92 -16.47 29.03
N ALA A 416 0.85 -17.03 28.46
CA ALA A 416 -0.05 -16.25 27.63
C ALA A 416 -0.70 -15.13 28.46
N THR A 417 -0.82 -13.96 27.86
CA THR A 417 -1.55 -12.83 28.46
C THR A 417 -2.73 -12.43 27.59
N PHE A 418 -3.79 -11.93 28.21
CA PHE A 418 -4.95 -11.45 27.48
C PHE A 418 -5.40 -10.07 28.02
N PRO A 419 -5.76 -9.13 27.14
CA PRO A 419 -6.43 -7.90 27.55
C PRO A 419 -7.91 -8.19 27.87
N ALA A 420 -8.57 -7.26 28.55
CA ALA A 420 -10.03 -7.27 28.59
C ALA A 420 -10.58 -7.16 27.14
N LEU A 421 -11.67 -7.85 26.81
CA LEU A 421 -12.26 -7.81 25.47
C LEU A 421 -12.62 -6.38 25.00
N SER A 422 -12.95 -5.50 25.94
CA SER A 422 -13.23 -4.08 25.69
C SER A 422 -11.97 -3.23 25.43
N CYS A 423 -10.77 -3.81 25.54
CA CYS A 423 -9.48 -3.13 25.48
C CYS A 423 -8.49 -3.81 24.51
N LEU A 424 -8.99 -4.62 23.57
CA LEU A 424 -8.17 -5.19 22.49
C LEU A 424 -7.60 -4.10 21.59
N GLN A 425 -6.28 -4.05 21.45
CA GLN A 425 -5.56 -3.13 20.57
C GLN A 425 -4.84 -3.88 19.44
N ALA A 426 -4.33 -3.15 18.44
CA ALA A 426 -3.62 -3.75 17.31
C ALA A 426 -2.34 -4.49 17.72
N GLU A 427 -1.72 -4.11 18.84
CA GLU A 427 -0.58 -4.81 19.44
C GLU A 427 -0.96 -6.17 20.04
N ASP A 428 -2.24 -6.40 20.34
CA ASP A 428 -2.75 -7.66 20.90
C ASP A 428 -3.21 -8.63 19.80
N VAL A 429 -3.20 -8.22 18.54
CA VAL A 429 -3.67 -9.02 17.40
C VAL A 429 -2.46 -9.51 16.60
N GLY A 430 -2.32 -10.83 16.50
CA GLY A 430 -1.27 -11.46 15.72
C GLY A 430 -1.38 -11.15 14.23
N TYR A 431 -0.22 -11.02 13.58
CA TYR A 431 -0.09 -10.77 12.15
C TYR A 431 0.59 -11.94 11.46
N ASP A 432 -0.01 -12.44 10.37
CA ASP A 432 0.60 -13.48 9.54
C ASP A 432 1.50 -12.83 8.47
N ASP A 433 2.80 -12.90 8.72
CA ASP A 433 3.82 -12.34 7.84
C ASP A 433 4.20 -13.25 6.65
N SER A 434 3.60 -14.44 6.53
CA SER A 434 3.96 -15.44 5.51
C SER A 434 3.85 -14.96 4.07
N THR A 435 2.98 -13.98 3.82
CA THR A 435 2.75 -13.41 2.49
C THR A 435 3.54 -12.11 2.25
N THR A 436 3.79 -11.32 3.30
CA THR A 436 4.23 -9.93 3.17
C THR A 436 5.69 -9.69 3.53
N GLY A 437 6.30 -10.57 4.34
CA GLY A 437 7.70 -10.48 4.73
C GLY A 437 8.08 -9.12 5.35
N LEU A 438 7.18 -8.53 6.12
CA LEU A 438 7.36 -7.31 6.91
C LEU A 438 8.25 -7.53 8.13
N GLY A 439 8.45 -8.77 8.58
CA GLY A 439 9.13 -9.10 9.82
C GLY A 439 8.35 -8.65 11.06
N ALA A 440 7.02 -8.55 10.94
CA ALA A 440 6.12 -8.14 12.01
C ALA A 440 5.39 -9.35 12.60
N GLU A 441 5.22 -9.37 13.92
CA GLU A 441 4.46 -10.41 14.64
C GLU A 441 3.06 -9.93 15.02
N THR A 442 2.87 -8.62 15.17
CA THR A 442 1.58 -7.99 15.50
C THR A 442 1.06 -7.10 14.38
N VAL A 443 -0.25 -6.86 14.36
CA VAL A 443 -0.86 -5.92 13.39
C VAL A 443 -0.29 -4.51 13.57
N GLN A 444 0.00 -4.10 14.80
CA GLN A 444 0.63 -2.81 15.08
C GLN A 444 2.02 -2.72 14.44
N GLU A 445 2.88 -3.72 14.65
CA GLU A 445 4.21 -3.77 14.02
C GLU A 445 4.13 -3.79 12.49
N ALA A 446 3.15 -4.48 11.92
CA ALA A 446 2.95 -4.51 10.47
C ALA A 446 2.57 -3.12 9.93
N ILE A 447 1.72 -2.38 10.65
CA ILE A 447 1.37 -0.98 10.31
C ILE A 447 2.61 -0.09 10.39
N GLU A 448 3.43 -0.25 11.44
CA GLU A 448 4.67 0.51 11.61
C GLU A 448 5.71 0.18 10.53
N ALA A 449 5.86 -1.09 10.18
CA ALA A 449 6.73 -1.55 9.10
C ALA A 449 6.25 -1.02 7.74
N LEU A 450 4.93 -1.02 7.48
CA LEU A 450 4.37 -0.43 6.26
C LEU A 450 4.57 1.09 6.22
N ALA A 451 4.35 1.79 7.33
CA ALA A 451 4.58 3.22 7.42
C ALA A 451 6.06 3.58 7.22
N GLY A 452 6.97 2.71 7.65
CA GLY A 452 8.42 2.84 7.45
C GLY A 452 8.91 2.49 6.04
N ARG A 453 8.10 1.81 5.21
CA ARG A 453 8.48 1.46 3.82
C ARG A 453 8.33 2.68 2.90
N SER A 454 9.45 3.26 2.50
CA SER A 454 9.56 4.34 1.49
C SER A 454 9.36 3.86 0.03
N THR A 455 9.20 2.55 -0.19
CA THR A 455 9.01 1.93 -1.50
C THR A 455 7.83 0.96 -1.49
N ALA A 456 6.61 1.45 -1.70
CA ALA A 456 5.48 0.60 -2.05
C ALA A 456 4.46 1.35 -2.91
N GLY A 457 4.64 1.25 -4.23
CA GLY A 457 3.72 1.79 -5.24
C GLY A 457 4.18 1.41 -6.66
N LEU A 458 3.51 1.96 -7.69
CA LEU A 458 3.91 1.84 -9.11
C LEU A 458 5.25 2.52 -9.44
N CYS A 459 5.98 3.02 -8.44
CA CYS A 459 7.15 3.87 -8.58
C CYS A 459 8.39 3.07 -8.20
N THR A 460 9.42 3.12 -9.04
CA THR A 460 10.73 2.51 -8.72
C THR A 460 11.42 3.26 -7.60
N VAL A 461 11.24 4.58 -7.54
CA VAL A 461 11.76 5.44 -6.47
C VAL A 461 10.71 6.49 -6.11
N LEU A 462 10.45 6.67 -4.82
CA LEU A 462 9.66 7.77 -4.27
C LEU A 462 10.62 8.81 -3.67
N VAL A 463 10.38 10.08 -3.98
CA VAL A 463 11.30 11.17 -3.64
C VAL A 463 10.56 12.30 -2.94
N HIS A 464 11.05 12.70 -1.78
CA HIS A 464 10.42 13.68 -0.90
C HIS A 464 11.10 15.04 -0.92
N ASN A 465 12.40 15.09 -1.18
CA ASN A 465 13.18 16.33 -1.19
C ASN A 465 14.22 16.35 -2.33
N ARG A 466 14.91 17.49 -2.48
CA ARG A 466 15.87 17.69 -3.57
C ARG A 466 17.10 16.78 -3.48
N ASP A 467 17.53 16.43 -2.27
CA ASP A 467 18.78 15.70 -2.05
C ASP A 467 18.54 14.22 -2.39
N GLU A 468 17.37 13.68 -2.02
CA GLU A 468 16.89 12.38 -2.48
C GLU A 468 16.72 12.35 -4.01
N LEU A 469 16.20 13.41 -4.63
CA LEU A 469 16.05 13.46 -6.09
C LEU A 469 17.40 13.36 -6.79
N ARG A 470 18.39 14.09 -6.29
CA ARG A 470 19.76 14.08 -6.81
C ARG A 470 20.39 12.70 -6.64
N ALA A 471 20.35 12.16 -5.42
CA ALA A 471 20.91 10.83 -5.14
C ALA A 471 20.25 9.73 -6.00
N ALA A 472 18.92 9.79 -6.16
CA ALA A 472 18.18 8.85 -6.99
C ALA A 472 18.61 8.89 -8.46
N VAL A 473 18.88 10.07 -9.01
CA VAL A 473 19.35 10.23 -10.40
C VAL A 473 20.83 9.86 -10.56
N GLU A 474 21.68 10.20 -9.60
CA GLU A 474 23.12 9.86 -9.62
C GLU A 474 23.37 8.35 -9.52
N ALA A 475 22.46 7.60 -8.89
CA ALA A 475 22.52 6.14 -8.80
C ALA A 475 22.07 5.41 -10.09
N LEU A 476 21.52 6.12 -11.09
CA LEU A 476 20.99 5.47 -12.30
C LEU A 476 22.09 5.00 -13.24
N VAL A 477 21.92 3.81 -13.78
CA VAL A 477 22.85 3.23 -14.76
C VAL A 477 22.31 3.31 -16.20
N PRO A 478 23.17 3.41 -17.23
CA PRO A 478 22.74 3.42 -18.62
C PRO A 478 21.89 2.18 -18.98
N GLY A 479 20.81 2.39 -19.74
CA GLY A 479 19.87 1.34 -20.14
C GLY A 479 18.77 1.02 -19.11
N GLN A 480 18.86 1.54 -17.88
CA GLN A 480 17.89 1.27 -16.83
C GLN A 480 16.50 1.85 -17.14
N ASN A 481 15.45 1.06 -16.91
CA ASN A 481 14.06 1.52 -16.91
C ASN A 481 13.70 2.02 -15.51
N ILE A 482 13.08 3.19 -15.39
CA ILE A 482 12.84 3.83 -14.11
C ILE A 482 11.52 4.60 -14.11
N ARG A 483 10.78 4.49 -12.99
CA ARG A 483 9.68 5.40 -12.67
C ARG A 483 9.97 6.15 -11.37
N ILE A 484 10.22 7.44 -11.48
CA ILE A 484 10.51 8.33 -10.35
C ILE A 484 9.23 9.08 -10.00
N CYS A 485 8.78 8.95 -8.76
CA CYS A 485 7.61 9.65 -8.25
C CYS A 485 8.04 10.72 -7.24
N LEU A 486 7.65 11.95 -7.50
CA LEU A 486 7.96 13.10 -6.67
C LEU A 486 6.76 13.43 -5.79
N SER A 487 6.98 13.55 -4.49
CA SER A 487 5.96 14.04 -3.57
C SER A 487 5.57 15.51 -3.85
N GLY A 488 4.53 16.00 -3.16
CA GLY A 488 4.15 17.41 -3.21
C GLY A 488 5.15 18.30 -2.48
N ALA A 489 6.21 18.73 -3.17
CA ALA A 489 7.25 19.58 -2.59
C ALA A 489 7.90 20.50 -3.65
N ASN A 490 8.70 21.46 -3.18
CA ASN A 490 9.54 22.31 -4.02
C ASN A 490 10.99 21.80 -4.07
N PHE A 491 11.38 21.27 -5.23
CA PHE A 491 12.70 20.75 -5.54
C PHE A 491 13.54 21.85 -6.19
N GLN A 492 14.22 22.65 -5.35
CA GLN A 492 15.10 23.72 -5.80
C GLN A 492 16.51 23.18 -6.11
N LEU A 493 16.79 22.96 -7.39
CA LEU A 493 18.07 22.50 -7.92
C LEU A 493 19.03 23.67 -8.12
N GLN A 494 20.33 23.43 -7.90
CA GLN A 494 21.38 24.40 -8.25
C GLN A 494 21.65 24.41 -9.77
N GLU A 495 21.91 23.22 -10.32
CA GLU A 495 22.23 22.99 -11.73
C GLU A 495 21.18 22.11 -12.43
N THR A 496 21.30 21.97 -13.74
CA THR A 496 20.42 21.11 -14.56
C THR A 496 20.51 19.65 -14.10
N LEU A 497 19.38 19.02 -13.79
CA LEU A 497 19.35 17.59 -13.48
C LEU A 497 19.26 16.77 -14.78
N ALA A 498 20.32 16.04 -15.11
CA ALA A 498 20.45 15.32 -16.36
C ALA A 498 20.24 13.80 -16.20
N LEU A 499 19.25 13.25 -16.92
CA LEU A 499 18.96 11.82 -17.01
C LEU A 499 19.46 11.30 -18.36
N THR A 500 20.59 10.59 -18.36
CA THR A 500 21.37 10.33 -19.58
C THR A 500 21.49 8.84 -19.91
N ARG A 501 21.22 8.47 -21.17
CA ARG A 501 21.33 7.11 -21.74
C ARG A 501 20.50 6.04 -21.01
N LEU A 502 19.32 6.39 -20.52
CA LEU A 502 18.42 5.45 -19.83
C LEU A 502 17.52 4.67 -20.81
N GLY A 503 16.83 3.64 -20.32
CA GLY A 503 15.78 2.93 -21.04
C GLY A 503 14.49 3.75 -21.10
N HIS A 504 13.40 3.22 -20.55
CA HIS A 504 12.10 3.89 -20.43
C HIS A 504 12.03 4.67 -19.12
N VAL A 505 11.84 5.98 -19.22
CA VAL A 505 11.86 6.89 -18.06
C VAL A 505 10.49 7.50 -17.87
N THR A 506 9.91 7.33 -16.68
CA THR A 506 8.70 8.06 -16.26
C THR A 506 9.02 8.93 -15.05
N LEU A 507 8.82 10.24 -15.17
CA LEU A 507 8.87 11.17 -14.06
C LEU A 507 7.46 11.67 -13.76
N GLN A 508 6.97 11.38 -12.56
CA GLN A 508 5.60 11.71 -12.17
C GLN A 508 5.59 12.52 -10.89
N GLY A 509 4.83 13.61 -10.86
CA GLY A 509 4.54 14.35 -9.62
C GLY A 509 3.14 14.04 -9.08
N THR A 510 2.73 14.84 -8.11
CA THR A 510 1.39 14.79 -7.49
C THR A 510 0.46 15.91 -7.98
N GLY A 511 0.85 16.60 -9.06
CA GLY A 511 0.16 17.75 -9.62
C GLY A 511 0.96 19.05 -9.44
N PRO A 512 0.30 20.22 -9.49
CA PRO A 512 0.97 21.52 -9.49
C PRO A 512 1.83 21.83 -8.25
N GLN A 513 1.57 21.19 -7.10
CA GLN A 513 2.37 21.36 -5.88
C GLN A 513 3.76 20.69 -5.95
N THR A 514 3.95 19.74 -6.85
CA THR A 514 5.29 19.23 -7.17
C THR A 514 5.96 20.24 -8.10
N VAL A 515 6.98 20.94 -7.61
CA VAL A 515 7.67 22.00 -8.35
C VAL A 515 9.15 21.68 -8.46
N VAL A 516 9.66 21.51 -9.67
CA VAL A 516 11.11 21.37 -9.92
C VAL A 516 11.63 22.66 -10.54
N SER A 517 12.55 23.32 -9.85
CA SER A 517 13.12 24.59 -10.29
C SER A 517 14.64 24.53 -10.31
N VAL A 518 15.29 25.32 -11.16
CA VAL A 518 16.76 25.38 -11.22
C VAL A 518 17.27 26.82 -11.10
N ALA A 519 18.38 27.01 -10.38
CA ALA A 519 18.96 28.34 -10.13
C ALA A 519 19.95 28.80 -11.22
N GLU A 520 20.86 27.93 -11.65
CA GLU A 520 21.97 28.28 -12.56
C GLU A 520 21.91 27.59 -13.94
N GLY A 521 21.08 26.55 -14.08
CA GLY A 521 20.85 25.83 -15.33
C GLY A 521 19.73 26.44 -16.19
N GLU A 522 19.85 26.32 -17.52
CA GLU A 522 18.77 26.70 -18.45
C GLU A 522 17.57 25.75 -18.34
N ALA A 523 17.83 24.45 -18.30
CA ALA A 523 16.83 23.40 -18.11
C ALA A 523 16.83 22.95 -16.65
N ALA A 524 15.66 22.74 -16.05
CA ALA A 524 15.60 22.08 -14.75
C ALA A 524 15.77 20.57 -14.91
N LEU A 525 15.14 20.01 -15.96
CA LEU A 525 15.18 18.59 -16.28
C LEU A 525 15.65 18.40 -17.72
N LEU A 526 16.75 17.66 -17.88
CA LEU A 526 17.33 17.31 -19.17
C LEU A 526 17.35 15.79 -19.33
N PHE A 527 16.59 15.27 -20.29
CA PHE A 527 16.65 13.86 -20.70
C PHE A 527 17.50 13.75 -21.95
N GLN A 528 18.53 12.92 -21.94
CA GLN A 528 19.46 12.79 -23.06
C GLN A 528 19.67 11.34 -23.47
N GLY A 529 19.25 10.99 -24.69
CA GLY A 529 19.47 9.66 -25.27
C GLY A 529 18.67 8.53 -24.62
N CYS A 530 17.53 8.82 -23.99
CA CYS A 530 16.66 7.82 -23.37
C CYS A 530 15.84 7.05 -24.43
N ALA A 531 15.46 5.79 -24.16
CA ALA A 531 14.62 5.02 -25.08
C ALA A 531 13.19 5.57 -25.19
N SER A 532 12.58 5.98 -24.07
CA SER A 532 11.40 6.84 -24.06
C SER A 532 11.35 7.70 -22.80
N VAL A 533 10.62 8.81 -22.87
CA VAL A 533 10.47 9.77 -21.75
C VAL A 533 9.01 10.11 -21.58
N ARG A 534 8.50 9.95 -20.35
CA ARG A 534 7.17 10.38 -19.95
C ARG A 534 7.26 11.31 -18.73
N VAL A 535 6.68 12.50 -18.82
CA VAL A 535 6.65 13.48 -17.72
C VAL A 535 5.22 13.90 -17.46
N VAL A 536 4.75 13.73 -16.23
CA VAL A 536 3.32 13.84 -15.90
C VAL A 536 3.10 14.50 -14.54
N ASP A 537 2.06 15.34 -14.44
CA ASP A 537 1.52 15.88 -13.17
C ASP A 537 2.56 16.64 -12.31
N LEU A 538 3.29 17.59 -12.89
CA LEU A 538 4.26 18.41 -12.15
C LEU A 538 4.49 19.80 -12.76
N SER A 539 5.10 20.69 -11.99
CA SER A 539 5.56 22.01 -12.45
C SER A 539 7.09 22.01 -12.67
N VAL A 540 7.55 22.59 -13.77
CA VAL A 540 8.99 22.74 -14.10
C VAL A 540 9.33 24.20 -14.37
N ASN A 541 10.29 24.76 -13.64
CA ASN A 541 10.75 26.13 -13.84
C ASN A 541 12.22 26.13 -14.28
N GLY A 542 12.47 26.57 -15.51
CA GLY A 542 13.82 26.80 -16.02
C GLY A 542 14.49 28.01 -15.36
N GLY A 543 15.81 28.03 -15.36
CA GLY A 543 16.63 29.07 -14.76
C GLY A 543 17.00 30.18 -15.75
N PRO A 544 18.24 30.70 -15.72
CA PRO A 544 18.73 31.70 -16.66
C PRO A 544 18.63 31.24 -18.12
N ASN A 545 18.39 32.17 -19.04
CA ASN A 545 18.39 31.86 -20.46
C ASN A 545 19.78 31.40 -20.91
N GLY A 546 19.84 30.36 -21.75
CA GLY A 546 21.08 29.89 -22.35
C GLY A 546 21.68 30.88 -23.35
N HIS A 547 22.85 30.53 -23.89
CA HIS A 547 23.44 31.22 -25.02
C HIS A 547 22.77 30.68 -26.29
N GLY A 548 21.91 31.50 -26.94
CA GLY A 548 21.15 31.15 -28.14
C GLY A 548 22.00 30.91 -29.41
N ASP A 549 23.15 30.26 -29.27
CA ASP A 549 24.09 29.99 -30.34
C ASP A 549 23.54 28.91 -31.29
N SER A 550 23.56 29.23 -32.59
CA SER A 550 22.78 28.56 -33.65
C SER A 550 23.14 27.10 -33.95
N HIS A 551 24.13 26.54 -33.25
CA HIS A 551 24.67 25.21 -33.54
C HIS A 551 24.37 24.13 -32.49
N LYS A 552 23.92 24.50 -31.27
CA LYS A 552 23.64 23.52 -30.18
C LYS A 552 22.15 23.35 -29.84
N GLY A 553 21.27 24.11 -30.50
CA GLY A 553 19.83 24.10 -30.24
C GLY A 553 19.45 24.87 -28.97
N ARG A 554 18.23 25.42 -28.95
CA ARG A 554 17.65 26.11 -27.77
C ARG A 554 17.09 25.05 -26.82
N ARG A 555 17.34 25.16 -25.51
CA ARG A 555 16.78 24.22 -24.53
C ARG A 555 15.50 24.81 -23.94
N GLY A 556 14.77 23.99 -23.19
CA GLY A 556 13.65 24.45 -22.40
C GLY A 556 13.72 24.02 -20.95
N ALA A 557 12.83 24.56 -20.12
CA ALA A 557 12.70 24.18 -18.71
C ALA A 557 12.63 22.66 -18.54
N LEU A 558 11.90 22.01 -19.45
CA LEU A 558 11.91 20.57 -19.70
C LEU A 558 12.49 20.29 -21.10
N THR A 559 13.61 19.56 -21.15
CA THR A 559 14.34 19.28 -22.40
C THR A 559 14.53 17.79 -22.65
N MET A 560 14.25 17.33 -23.88
CA MET A 560 14.52 15.97 -24.36
C MET A 560 15.45 16.03 -25.58
N LEU A 561 16.66 15.50 -25.48
CA LEU A 561 17.67 15.50 -26.54
C LEU A 561 18.00 14.08 -27.00
N GLY A 562 17.72 13.78 -28.26
CA GLY A 562 18.03 12.48 -28.87
C GLY A 562 17.31 11.28 -28.23
N CYS A 563 16.21 11.53 -27.51
CA CYS A 563 15.38 10.46 -26.94
C CYS A 563 14.53 9.78 -28.03
N GLY A 564 14.01 8.58 -27.75
CA GLY A 564 12.94 7.96 -28.54
C GLY A 564 11.59 8.65 -28.28
N ASP A 565 10.54 7.88 -28.01
CA ASP A 565 9.18 8.45 -27.83
C ASP A 565 9.07 9.33 -26.58
N VAL A 566 8.36 10.45 -26.73
CA VAL A 566 8.22 11.49 -25.70
C VAL A 566 6.74 11.77 -25.44
N ALA A 567 6.34 11.74 -24.17
CA ALA A 567 5.00 12.13 -23.72
C ALA A 567 5.08 13.12 -22.55
N VAL A 568 4.48 14.30 -22.71
CA VAL A 568 4.37 15.31 -21.66
C VAL A 568 2.89 15.62 -21.43
N GLU A 569 2.40 15.39 -20.22
CA GLU A 569 0.97 15.47 -19.91
C GLU A 569 0.73 16.22 -18.61
N ARG A 570 -0.20 17.19 -18.59
CA ARG A 570 -0.57 17.92 -17.37
C ARG A 570 0.63 18.56 -16.66
N VAL A 571 1.59 19.06 -17.44
CA VAL A 571 2.79 19.74 -16.93
C VAL A 571 2.62 21.26 -16.95
N ARG A 572 3.10 21.93 -15.90
CA ARG A 572 3.19 23.39 -15.84
C ARG A 572 4.63 23.85 -16.04
N ALA A 573 5.01 24.30 -17.22
CA ALA A 573 6.40 24.68 -17.50
C ALA A 573 6.58 26.19 -17.68
N ARG A 574 7.71 26.72 -17.20
CA ARG A 574 8.05 28.16 -17.28
C ARG A 574 9.50 28.38 -17.67
N CYS A 575 9.78 29.36 -18.52
CA CYS A 575 11.14 29.83 -18.79
C CYS A 575 11.25 31.35 -18.55
N ARG A 576 12.47 31.86 -18.33
CA ARG A 576 12.70 33.25 -17.95
C ARG A 576 12.56 34.20 -19.13
N ALA A 577 12.11 35.42 -18.88
CA ALA A 577 12.11 36.48 -19.89
C ALA A 577 13.53 36.77 -20.39
N GLY A 578 13.66 37.03 -21.69
CA GLY A 578 14.93 37.34 -22.33
C GLY A 578 14.80 38.47 -23.34
N LEU A 579 15.93 39.07 -23.71
CA LEU A 579 15.95 40.06 -24.79
C LEU A 579 15.75 39.40 -26.15
N ASP A 580 16.33 38.22 -26.38
CA ASP A 580 16.15 37.46 -27.63
C ASP A 580 15.70 36.02 -27.38
N ARG A 581 15.33 35.33 -28.46
CA ARG A 581 14.96 33.91 -28.43
C ARG A 581 16.15 33.09 -27.95
N ALA A 582 16.06 32.55 -26.75
CA ALA A 582 17.14 31.79 -26.13
C ALA A 582 16.65 30.46 -25.54
N SER A 583 15.42 30.41 -25.03
CA SER A 583 14.85 29.25 -24.34
C SER A 583 13.41 28.93 -24.77
N ALA A 584 12.94 27.75 -24.36
CA ALA A 584 11.56 27.29 -24.49
C ALA A 584 10.99 26.85 -23.12
N CYS A 585 9.68 26.66 -23.00
CA CYS A 585 9.14 25.92 -21.85
C CYS A 585 9.40 24.41 -22.00
N ILE A 586 9.07 23.87 -23.17
CA ILE A 586 9.31 22.46 -23.51
C ILE A 586 10.08 22.39 -24.83
N ALA A 587 11.22 21.68 -24.82
CA ALA A 587 12.03 21.46 -26.00
C ALA A 587 12.25 19.95 -26.25
N SER A 588 11.99 19.49 -27.47
CA SER A 588 12.34 18.15 -27.93
C SER A 588 13.17 18.24 -29.22
N VAL A 589 14.35 17.64 -29.22
CA VAL A 589 15.23 17.56 -30.39
C VAL A 589 15.52 16.10 -30.68
N GLY A 590 14.98 15.58 -31.78
CA GLY A 590 15.17 14.21 -32.24
C GLY A 590 16.57 13.95 -32.82
N ARG A 591 16.91 12.67 -32.99
CA ARG A 591 18.14 12.24 -33.68
C ARG A 591 17.83 11.97 -35.14
N LEU A 592 18.61 12.55 -36.05
CA LEU A 592 18.48 12.33 -37.50
C LEU A 592 18.44 10.82 -37.82
N GLY A 593 17.47 10.40 -38.64
CA GLY A 593 17.32 8.99 -39.07
C GLY A 593 16.65 8.05 -38.08
N ARG A 594 16.21 8.52 -36.89
CA ARG A 594 15.47 7.71 -35.91
C ARG A 594 14.01 8.16 -35.83
N ARG A 595 13.07 7.22 -35.91
CA ARG A 595 11.65 7.48 -35.68
C ARG A 595 11.44 7.92 -34.21
N GLN A 596 10.69 8.99 -34.03
CA GLN A 596 10.32 9.56 -32.73
C GLN A 596 8.88 10.09 -32.80
N GLU A 597 8.04 9.65 -31.87
CA GLU A 597 6.76 10.31 -31.59
C GLU A 597 6.89 11.28 -30.41
N VAL A 598 6.36 12.50 -30.56
CA VAL A 598 6.28 13.49 -29.48
C VAL A 598 4.82 13.85 -29.23
N ARG A 599 4.33 13.63 -28.01
CA ARG A 599 2.99 14.00 -27.57
C ARG A 599 3.05 14.99 -26.41
N ILE A 600 2.39 16.13 -26.54
CA ILE A 600 2.30 17.16 -25.50
C ILE A 600 0.84 17.54 -25.34
N ARG A 601 0.24 17.24 -24.18
CA ARG A 601 -1.18 17.53 -23.94
C ARG A 601 -1.50 18.06 -22.55
N ASP A 602 -2.60 18.80 -22.44
CA ASP A 602 -3.14 19.33 -21.18
C ASP A 602 -2.11 20.16 -20.37
N CYS A 603 -1.10 20.74 -21.02
CA CYS A 603 -0.05 21.48 -20.33
C CYS A 603 -0.39 22.98 -20.21
N VAL A 604 0.12 23.62 -19.15
CA VAL A 604 0.04 25.08 -18.96
C VAL A 604 1.44 25.66 -19.01
N LEU A 605 1.76 26.37 -20.08
CA LEU A 605 3.09 26.91 -20.35
C LEU A 605 3.10 28.41 -20.11
N LYS A 606 4.10 28.91 -19.39
CA LYS A 606 4.35 30.33 -19.19
C LYS A 606 5.72 30.75 -19.71
N PRO A 607 5.88 30.95 -21.03
CA PRO A 607 7.17 31.35 -21.58
C PRO A 607 7.45 32.81 -21.26
N GLY A 608 8.71 33.09 -20.93
CA GLY A 608 9.18 34.46 -20.75
C GLY A 608 9.05 35.30 -22.01
N GLN A 609 9.10 36.62 -21.85
CA GLN A 609 9.11 37.54 -22.99
C GLN A 609 10.16 37.13 -24.04
N ALA A 610 9.74 37.14 -25.30
CA ALA A 610 10.52 36.76 -26.48
C ALA A 610 11.04 35.30 -26.48
N GLN A 611 10.48 34.42 -25.64
CA GLN A 611 10.81 32.99 -25.60
C GLN A 611 9.75 32.13 -26.31
N ILE A 612 9.93 30.81 -26.28
CA ILE A 612 9.09 29.84 -26.99
C ILE A 612 8.23 29.04 -26.02
N GLY A 613 6.98 28.73 -26.38
CA GLY A 613 6.17 27.75 -25.67
C GLY A 613 6.69 26.33 -25.86
N ILE A 614 6.41 25.76 -27.02
CA ILE A 614 6.79 24.40 -27.40
C ILE A 614 7.72 24.45 -28.60
N GLN A 615 8.87 23.79 -28.51
CA GLN A 615 9.78 23.59 -29.63
C GLN A 615 10.01 22.10 -29.87
N ILE A 616 9.68 21.63 -31.07
CA ILE A 616 9.95 20.25 -31.51
C ILE A 616 10.75 20.30 -32.80
N VAL A 617 11.91 19.63 -32.82
CA VAL A 617 12.79 19.54 -33.99
C VAL A 617 13.10 18.09 -34.29
N GLY A 618 12.83 17.62 -35.51
CA GLY A 618 13.25 16.29 -35.99
C GLY A 618 12.42 15.11 -35.47
N ALA A 619 11.14 15.33 -35.13
CA ALA A 619 10.22 14.25 -34.78
C ALA A 619 9.51 13.70 -36.02
N SER A 620 9.40 12.37 -36.15
CA SER A 620 8.62 11.75 -37.23
C SER A 620 7.11 11.95 -37.07
N ARG A 621 6.63 12.05 -35.83
CA ARG A 621 5.22 12.28 -35.51
C ARG A 621 5.09 13.22 -34.33
N ALA A 622 4.24 14.23 -34.43
CA ALA A 622 4.04 15.20 -33.35
C ALA A 622 2.54 15.45 -33.12
N ILE A 623 2.11 15.35 -31.86
CA ILE A 623 0.73 15.55 -31.40
C ILE A 623 0.75 16.58 -30.27
N ILE A 624 0.10 17.73 -30.47
CA ILE A 624 0.05 18.82 -29.52
C ILE A 624 -1.41 19.20 -29.28
N GLU A 625 -1.95 18.84 -28.11
CA GLU A 625 -3.41 18.86 -27.85
C GLU A 625 -3.75 19.64 -26.56
N ASP A 626 -4.75 20.51 -26.60
CA ASP A 626 -5.38 21.10 -25.41
C ASP A 626 -4.40 21.80 -24.44
N ASN A 627 -3.34 22.42 -24.96
CA ASN A 627 -2.38 23.16 -24.16
C ASN A 627 -2.75 24.65 -24.04
N LEU A 628 -2.46 25.24 -22.88
CA LEU A 628 -2.61 26.66 -22.59
C LEU A 628 -1.23 27.33 -22.54
N ILE A 629 -0.92 28.21 -23.49
CA ILE A 629 0.37 28.90 -23.60
C ILE A 629 0.16 30.40 -23.40
N LEU A 630 0.68 30.93 -22.30
CA LEU A 630 0.46 32.32 -21.86
C LEU A 630 1.79 33.04 -21.66
N PRO A 631 1.95 34.31 -22.02
CA PRO A 631 3.17 35.05 -21.70
C PRO A 631 3.37 35.12 -20.17
N ALA A 632 4.58 34.82 -19.71
CA ALA A 632 4.95 35.07 -18.33
C ALA A 632 5.06 36.59 -18.10
N PRO A 633 4.64 37.10 -16.92
CA PRO A 633 4.84 38.50 -16.57
C PRO A 633 6.32 38.88 -16.68
N ALA A 634 6.59 40.03 -17.29
CA ALA A 634 7.93 40.57 -17.45
C ALA A 634 7.93 42.08 -17.18
N ALA A 635 9.10 42.64 -16.87
CA ALA A 635 9.23 44.07 -16.60
C ALA A 635 8.87 44.91 -17.84
N ALA A 636 8.17 46.02 -17.63
CA ALA A 636 7.86 46.97 -18.70
C ALA A 636 9.14 47.48 -19.38
N GLY A 637 9.09 47.68 -20.70
CA GLY A 637 10.21 48.23 -21.46
C GLY A 637 11.26 47.23 -21.94
N LEU A 638 11.15 45.93 -21.60
CA LEU A 638 12.05 44.89 -22.16
C LEU A 638 12.03 44.85 -23.69
N THR A 639 10.89 45.15 -24.32
CA THR A 639 10.77 45.26 -25.78
C THR A 639 11.63 46.40 -26.30
N ALA A 640 11.55 47.58 -25.68
CA ALA A 640 12.36 48.73 -26.06
C ALA A 640 13.86 48.48 -25.81
N LEU A 641 14.22 47.81 -24.71
CA LEU A 641 15.59 47.39 -24.42
C LEU A 641 16.12 46.42 -25.47
N ARG A 642 15.32 45.43 -25.90
CA ARG A 642 15.67 44.52 -27.00
C ARG A 642 15.97 45.30 -28.28
N ILE A 643 15.07 46.19 -28.70
CA ILE A 643 15.27 46.98 -29.91
C ILE A 643 16.49 47.91 -29.77
N GLY A 644 16.74 48.48 -28.58
CA GLY A 644 17.93 49.29 -28.30
C GLY A 644 19.25 48.50 -28.34
N ALA A 645 19.22 47.22 -27.97
CA ALA A 645 20.41 46.35 -27.94
C ALA A 645 20.68 45.66 -29.30
N ASP A 646 19.66 45.13 -29.98
CA ASP A 646 19.84 44.31 -31.19
C ASP A 646 19.77 45.13 -32.50
N ALA A 647 20.92 45.34 -33.14
CA ALA A 647 21.03 45.97 -34.44
C ALA A 647 20.30 45.21 -35.56
N ARG A 648 20.17 43.88 -35.45
CA ARG A 648 19.40 43.06 -36.40
C ARG A 648 17.91 43.37 -36.29
N GLN A 649 17.34 43.42 -35.08
CA GLN A 649 15.94 43.83 -34.91
C GLN A 649 15.69 45.25 -35.43
N ARG A 650 16.59 46.21 -35.16
CA ARG A 650 16.45 47.57 -35.71
C ARG A 650 16.47 47.58 -37.24
N ALA A 651 17.35 46.78 -37.84
CA ALA A 651 17.41 46.65 -39.29
C ALA A 651 16.14 46.00 -39.87
N LEU A 652 15.57 44.99 -39.20
CA LEU A 652 14.31 44.35 -39.60
C LEU A 652 13.15 45.35 -39.56
N ILE A 653 13.03 46.10 -38.46
CA ILE A 653 12.05 47.18 -38.34
C ILE A 653 12.25 48.23 -39.44
N ALA A 654 13.48 48.70 -39.65
CA ALA A 654 13.79 49.71 -40.66
C ALA A 654 13.45 49.23 -42.08
N ARG A 655 13.65 47.95 -42.38
CA ARG A 655 13.25 47.34 -43.65
C ARG A 655 11.73 47.27 -43.81
N GLY A 656 10.99 47.01 -42.74
CA GLY A 656 9.53 47.01 -42.77
C GLY A 656 8.91 48.38 -43.04
N LEU A 657 9.64 49.46 -42.73
CA LEU A 657 9.15 50.84 -42.86
C LEU A 657 9.34 51.48 -44.26
N LEU A 658 10.30 51.00 -45.07
CA LEU A 658 10.52 51.50 -46.44
C LEU A 658 11.13 50.45 -47.36
N ARG A 659 10.98 50.68 -48.67
CA ARG A 659 11.62 49.91 -49.75
C ARG A 659 12.39 50.83 -50.69
N PHE A 660 13.48 50.35 -51.27
CA PHE A 660 14.20 51.05 -52.33
C PHE A 660 13.76 50.47 -53.67
N SER A 661 13.33 51.30 -54.60
CA SER A 661 12.90 50.85 -55.93
C SER A 661 14.13 50.59 -56.81
N ASP A 662 14.18 49.44 -57.48
CA ASP A 662 15.16 49.15 -58.55
C ASP A 662 14.38 48.62 -59.78
N ALA A 663 13.98 49.51 -60.71
CA ALA A 663 13.56 49.23 -62.10
C ALA A 663 12.20 48.49 -62.38
N PRO A 664 11.63 48.58 -63.61
CA PRO A 664 10.22 48.24 -63.90
C PRO A 664 9.95 46.74 -64.11
N LEU A 665 8.73 46.34 -63.76
CA LEU A 665 8.17 44.98 -63.77
C LEU A 665 7.84 44.43 -65.18
N ASP A 666 8.63 44.73 -66.21
CA ASP A 666 8.41 44.22 -67.57
C ASP A 666 9.55 43.27 -67.98
N GLY A 667 9.37 41.98 -67.67
CA GLY A 667 10.29 40.91 -68.01
C GLY A 667 10.07 39.73 -67.07
N ARG A 668 9.98 38.51 -67.63
CA ARG A 668 9.69 37.26 -66.90
C ARG A 668 10.35 37.25 -65.50
N PRO A 669 9.61 36.96 -64.42
CA PRO A 669 10.17 37.04 -63.08
C PRO A 669 11.28 36.00 -62.91
N GLY A 670 12.53 36.47 -62.92
CA GLY A 670 13.72 35.67 -62.71
C GLY A 670 13.91 35.40 -61.23
N LEU A 671 13.92 34.14 -60.84
CA LEU A 671 14.30 33.69 -59.49
C LEU A 671 15.84 33.74 -59.32
N MET A 672 16.46 34.85 -59.73
CA MET A 672 17.92 35.06 -59.71
C MET A 672 18.26 36.30 -58.89
N ILE A 673 18.60 36.09 -57.61
CA ILE A 673 19.37 37.09 -56.87
C ILE A 673 20.82 37.02 -57.37
N ARG A 674 21.29 38.06 -58.05
CA ARG A 674 22.73 38.25 -58.32
C ARG A 674 23.48 38.28 -56.98
N ALA A 675 24.46 37.38 -56.87
CA ALA A 675 25.35 37.14 -55.74
C ALA A 675 25.63 38.35 -54.83
N ALA A 676 25.18 38.29 -53.58
CA ALA A 676 25.73 39.09 -52.48
C ALA A 676 26.14 38.15 -51.34
N ARG A 677 27.44 38.12 -51.06
CA ARG A 677 28.16 37.28 -50.07
C ARG A 677 27.66 37.48 -48.61
N ARG A 678 26.54 36.87 -48.20
CA ARG A 678 26.23 36.65 -46.76
C ARG A 678 25.51 35.31 -46.54
N PRO A 679 25.85 34.54 -45.49
CA PRO A 679 25.06 33.41 -45.03
C PRO A 679 23.69 33.90 -44.52
N PHE A 680 22.67 33.07 -44.70
CA PHE A 680 21.23 33.25 -44.48
C PHE A 680 20.77 34.26 -43.40
N SER A 681 19.68 34.96 -43.74
CA SER A 681 18.82 35.71 -42.82
C SER A 681 17.62 34.83 -42.44
N ASP A 682 17.23 34.81 -41.16
CA ASP A 682 16.11 34.01 -40.60
C ASP A 682 14.70 34.54 -41.01
N ASP A 683 14.63 35.48 -41.94
CA ASP A 683 13.40 36.16 -42.35
C ASP A 683 12.89 35.61 -43.71
N PRO A 684 11.69 34.99 -43.78
CA PRO A 684 11.08 34.51 -45.02
C PRO A 684 10.97 35.59 -46.10
N VAL A 685 10.94 36.86 -45.70
CA VAL A 685 10.82 38.02 -46.60
C VAL A 685 12.11 38.28 -47.39
N ASP A 686 13.29 37.89 -46.87
CA ASP A 686 14.57 38.11 -47.56
C ASP A 686 14.83 37.12 -48.72
N GLN A 687 14.08 36.02 -48.81
CA GLN A 687 14.41 34.90 -49.71
C GLN A 687 13.79 34.98 -51.11
N PHE A 688 12.84 35.89 -51.35
CA PHE A 688 12.10 35.98 -52.61
C PHE A 688 11.73 37.42 -52.99
N GLY A 689 12.76 38.26 -53.14
CA GLY A 689 12.61 39.60 -53.69
C GLY A 689 12.23 39.54 -55.17
N ASP A 690 10.93 39.64 -55.46
CA ASP A 690 10.35 40.47 -56.55
C ASP A 690 8.90 40.07 -56.91
N ILE A 691 8.47 38.82 -56.71
CA ILE A 691 7.21 38.31 -57.31
C ILE A 691 6.03 38.36 -56.32
N SER A 692 6.28 38.13 -55.03
CA SER A 692 5.24 38.15 -53.98
C SER A 692 5.18 39.49 -53.21
N GLU A 693 6.29 40.25 -53.22
CA GLU A 693 6.47 41.43 -52.38
C GLU A 693 5.56 42.61 -52.77
N SER A 694 5.19 42.74 -54.04
CA SER A 694 4.28 43.81 -54.50
C SER A 694 2.84 43.63 -54.01
N ARG A 695 2.41 42.39 -53.71
CA ARG A 695 1.05 42.04 -53.27
C ARG A 695 0.90 41.90 -51.75
N LEU A 696 1.99 41.64 -51.02
CA LEU A 696 1.90 41.21 -49.61
C LEU A 696 2.28 42.28 -48.59
N ASN A 697 3.25 43.15 -48.86
CA ASN A 697 3.97 43.74 -47.73
C ASN A 697 4.07 45.26 -47.69
N PHE A 698 3.62 46.03 -48.69
CA PHE A 698 3.84 47.47 -48.61
C PHE A 698 2.91 48.33 -49.48
N ASP A 699 1.87 48.92 -48.89
CA ASP A 699 1.00 49.95 -49.51
C ASP A 699 1.69 51.33 -49.53
N GLY A 700 2.93 51.40 -50.03
CA GLY A 700 3.67 52.66 -50.14
C GLY A 700 3.51 53.34 -51.49
N GLU A 701 3.69 54.65 -51.52
CA GLU A 701 3.84 55.43 -52.74
C GLU A 701 5.31 55.50 -53.14
N SER A 702 5.58 55.52 -54.45
CA SER A 702 6.91 55.78 -54.98
C SER A 702 7.24 57.26 -54.84
N LEU A 703 8.33 57.56 -54.15
CA LEU A 703 8.79 58.90 -53.85
C LEU A 703 10.24 59.08 -54.32
N GLU A 704 10.52 60.20 -54.98
CA GLU A 704 11.89 60.60 -55.25
C GLU A 704 12.52 61.29 -54.04
N VAL A 705 13.66 60.77 -53.60
CA VAL A 705 14.46 61.34 -52.53
C VAL A 705 15.70 61.98 -53.16
N PRO A 706 15.85 63.32 -53.09
CA PRO A 706 16.94 64.02 -53.74
C PRO A 706 18.29 63.71 -53.07
N MET A 707 19.34 63.61 -53.89
CA MET A 707 20.74 63.54 -53.48
C MET A 707 21.45 64.86 -53.86
N TYR A 708 22.74 65.00 -53.52
CA TYR A 708 23.53 66.17 -53.97
C TYR A 708 23.63 66.23 -55.51
N GLN A 709 23.64 65.07 -56.17
CA GLN A 709 23.53 64.91 -57.62
C GLN A 709 22.56 63.74 -57.91
N GLY A 710 21.44 64.02 -58.59
CA GLY A 710 20.40 63.03 -58.89
C GLY A 710 19.43 62.74 -57.74
N ALA A 711 18.66 61.66 -57.86
CA ALA A 711 17.71 61.21 -56.84
C ALA A 711 17.68 59.67 -56.79
N ILE A 712 17.19 59.12 -55.68
CA ILE A 712 16.79 57.70 -55.61
C ILE A 712 15.28 57.61 -55.45
N THR A 713 14.67 56.60 -56.05
CA THR A 713 13.27 56.28 -55.77
C THR A 713 13.21 55.36 -54.56
N VAL A 714 12.38 55.73 -53.59
CA VAL A 714 12.01 54.88 -52.47
C VAL A 714 10.51 54.67 -52.52
N ARG A 715 10.06 53.46 -52.21
CA ARG A 715 8.65 53.23 -51.93
C ARG A 715 8.46 53.30 -50.44
N MET A 716 7.71 54.29 -49.98
CA MET A 716 7.43 54.53 -48.56
C MET A 716 6.01 55.06 -48.40
N LEU A 717 5.44 55.00 -47.20
CA LEU A 717 4.09 55.56 -47.02
C LEU A 717 4.13 57.09 -47.00
N PRO A 718 3.10 57.77 -47.54
CA PRO A 718 3.08 59.23 -47.69
C PRO A 718 3.33 60.00 -46.38
N LEU A 719 2.86 59.44 -45.26
CA LEU A 719 2.99 60.04 -43.93
C LEU A 719 4.44 60.01 -43.40
N PHE A 720 5.24 59.00 -43.79
CA PHE A 720 6.68 58.96 -43.50
C PHE A 720 7.50 59.79 -44.50
N ALA A 721 7.04 59.87 -45.75
CA ALA A 721 7.69 60.60 -46.82
C ALA A 721 7.95 62.05 -46.44
N SER A 722 6.93 62.74 -45.91
CA SER A 722 7.03 64.14 -45.52
C SER A 722 8.03 64.39 -44.38
N ASN A 723 8.09 63.52 -43.38
CA ASN A 723 9.03 63.65 -42.26
C ASN A 723 10.47 63.34 -42.68
N LEU A 724 10.66 62.28 -43.49
CA LEU A 724 11.96 61.92 -44.02
C LEU A 724 12.50 62.98 -44.99
N LEU A 725 11.67 63.50 -45.90
CA LEU A 725 12.07 64.56 -46.82
C LEU A 725 12.40 65.86 -46.09
N ARG A 726 11.61 66.27 -45.09
CA ARG A 726 11.93 67.44 -44.24
C ARG A 726 13.25 67.25 -43.48
N ALA A 727 13.44 66.08 -42.91
CA ALA A 727 14.67 65.70 -42.23
C ALA A 727 15.90 65.77 -43.15
N LEU A 728 15.80 65.23 -44.36
CA LEU A 728 16.88 65.24 -45.35
C LEU A 728 17.14 66.64 -45.92
N ALA A 729 16.10 67.44 -46.17
CA ALA A 729 16.22 68.81 -46.66
C ALA A 729 16.93 69.75 -45.67
N GLY A 730 16.80 69.50 -44.36
CA GLY A 730 17.51 70.21 -43.30
C GLY A 730 19.01 69.89 -43.21
N ASN A 731 19.48 68.82 -43.85
CA ASN A 731 20.86 68.35 -43.81
C ASN A 731 21.67 68.71 -45.06
N ARG A 732 21.77 70.02 -45.40
CA ARG A 732 22.54 70.49 -46.57
C ARG A 732 24.05 70.15 -46.52
N LYS A 733 24.56 69.61 -45.40
CA LYS A 733 25.96 69.20 -45.22
C LYS A 733 26.28 67.80 -45.76
N SER A 734 25.31 66.91 -45.90
CA SER A 734 25.52 65.58 -46.46
C SER A 734 25.68 65.64 -47.98
N ARG A 735 26.93 65.80 -48.46
CA ARG A 735 27.31 65.75 -49.90
C ARG A 735 27.22 64.32 -50.48
N ILE A 736 26.13 63.60 -50.23
CA ILE A 736 25.95 62.23 -50.71
C ILE A 736 25.65 62.28 -52.22
N THR A 737 26.52 61.68 -53.02
CA THR A 737 26.44 61.67 -54.50
C THR A 737 26.13 60.31 -55.09
N THR A 738 26.12 59.23 -54.29
CA THR A 738 25.88 57.87 -54.80
C THR A 738 24.58 57.26 -54.25
N PRO A 739 23.77 56.56 -55.08
CA PRO A 739 22.56 55.87 -54.62
C PRO A 739 22.80 54.90 -53.47
N ARG A 740 23.90 54.14 -53.50
CA ARG A 740 24.24 53.14 -52.47
C ARG A 740 24.48 53.77 -51.10
N GLU A 741 25.14 54.92 -51.06
CA GLU A 741 25.40 55.66 -49.83
C GLU A 741 24.11 56.28 -49.27
N MET A 742 23.27 56.84 -50.15
CA MET A 742 21.95 57.37 -49.76
C MET A 742 21.04 56.29 -49.17
N ARG A 743 20.98 55.11 -49.81
CA ARG A 743 20.24 53.95 -49.28
C ARG A 743 20.71 53.55 -47.89
N ARG A 744 22.02 53.55 -47.66
CA ARG A 744 22.63 53.23 -46.36
C ARG A 744 22.31 54.29 -45.32
N HIS A 745 22.40 55.57 -45.69
CA HIS A 745 22.10 56.70 -44.80
C HIS A 745 20.66 56.64 -44.29
N ILE A 746 19.68 56.47 -45.19
CA ILE A 746 18.26 56.39 -44.81
C ILE A 746 17.99 55.17 -43.90
N ARG A 747 18.57 53.99 -44.22
CA ARG A 747 18.42 52.80 -43.34
C ARG A 747 18.98 53.04 -41.94
N ASN A 748 20.13 53.72 -41.85
CA ASN A 748 20.74 54.03 -40.56
C ASN A 748 19.86 54.99 -39.74
N LEU A 749 19.31 56.03 -40.36
CA LEU A 749 18.39 56.97 -39.71
C LEU A 749 17.14 56.27 -39.18
N LEU A 750 16.53 55.38 -39.96
CA LEU A 750 15.37 54.61 -39.52
C LEU A 750 15.73 53.60 -38.42
N SER A 751 16.89 52.95 -38.54
CA SER A 751 17.37 52.03 -37.50
C SER A 751 17.60 52.76 -36.19
N GLU A 752 18.19 53.95 -36.23
CA GLU A 752 18.37 54.83 -35.06
C GLU A 752 17.02 55.24 -34.47
N ALA A 753 16.08 55.71 -35.30
CA ALA A 753 14.74 56.08 -34.87
C ALA A 753 13.99 54.90 -34.21
N ALA A 754 14.09 53.68 -34.76
CA ALA A 754 13.49 52.49 -34.17
C ALA A 754 14.06 52.17 -32.76
N GLY A 755 15.37 52.39 -32.56
CA GLY A 755 16.04 52.20 -31.27
C GLY A 755 15.79 53.32 -30.25
N ASN A 756 15.40 54.50 -30.69
CA ASN A 756 15.34 55.71 -29.87
C ASN A 756 13.94 56.36 -29.85
N ARG A 757 12.90 55.55 -29.60
CA ARG A 757 11.50 55.99 -29.44
C ARG A 757 11.01 56.88 -30.60
N GLY A 758 11.43 56.56 -31.81
CA GLY A 758 11.09 57.26 -33.04
C GLY A 758 11.94 58.48 -33.37
N ARG A 759 12.98 58.79 -32.58
CA ARG A 759 13.85 59.96 -32.77
C ARG A 759 15.18 59.60 -33.41
N ALA A 760 15.64 60.40 -34.37
CA ALA A 760 16.97 60.26 -34.97
C ALA A 760 17.72 61.60 -34.93
N LEU A 761 19.04 61.55 -34.83
CA LEU A 761 19.91 62.72 -34.87
C LEU A 761 20.24 63.08 -36.33
N ILE A 762 19.90 64.30 -36.74
CA ILE A 762 20.09 64.76 -38.11
C ILE A 762 20.72 66.15 -38.07
N ALA A 763 21.93 66.27 -38.64
CA ALA A 763 22.72 67.50 -38.63
C ALA A 763 22.89 68.16 -37.24
N GLY A 764 22.93 67.36 -36.17
CA GLY A 764 23.08 67.82 -34.78
C GLY A 764 21.77 68.13 -34.05
N ASN A 765 20.61 68.06 -34.73
CA ASN A 765 19.30 68.25 -34.13
C ASN A 765 18.55 66.92 -33.99
N THR A 766 17.89 66.70 -32.85
CA THR A 766 17.02 65.53 -32.66
C THR A 766 15.69 65.74 -33.36
N VAL A 767 15.36 64.88 -34.33
CA VAL A 767 14.12 64.94 -35.10
C VAL A 767 13.26 63.71 -34.78
N ASN A 768 11.96 63.91 -34.54
CA ASN A 768 11.00 62.81 -34.41
C ASN A 768 10.63 62.26 -35.79
N LEU A 769 11.39 61.26 -36.26
CA LEU A 769 11.26 60.68 -37.59
C LEU A 769 10.10 59.68 -37.68
N LEU A 770 9.83 58.95 -36.61
CA LEU A 770 8.77 57.92 -36.50
C LEU A 770 7.85 58.20 -35.31
N PRO A 771 6.82 59.05 -35.45
CA PRO A 771 5.83 59.27 -34.39
C PRO A 771 5.15 57.97 -33.96
N GLY A 772 4.83 57.83 -32.67
CA GLY A 772 4.27 56.60 -32.08
C GLY A 772 2.92 56.12 -32.65
N LYS A 773 2.19 56.96 -33.40
CA LYS A 773 0.99 56.57 -34.14
C LYS A 773 1.25 55.75 -35.41
N TYR A 774 2.50 55.77 -35.92
CA TYR A 774 2.90 55.11 -37.16
C TYR A 774 3.88 53.95 -36.94
N PHE A 775 4.39 53.82 -35.72
CA PHE A 775 5.36 52.83 -35.32
C PHE A 775 5.06 52.45 -33.88
N ARG A 776 4.68 51.19 -33.66
CA ARG A 776 4.34 50.68 -32.33
C ARG A 776 5.18 49.46 -32.00
N LEU A 777 5.68 49.40 -30.78
CA LEU A 777 6.33 48.22 -30.19
C LEU A 777 5.38 47.58 -29.18
N ALA A 778 5.56 46.28 -28.92
CA ALA A 778 4.83 45.61 -27.83
C ALA A 778 5.11 46.26 -26.46
N GLU A 779 4.04 46.75 -25.84
CA GLU A 779 4.06 47.36 -24.50
C GLU A 779 3.93 46.29 -23.40
N THR A 780 3.27 45.18 -23.70
CA THR A 780 3.11 44.00 -22.83
C THR A 780 4.04 42.86 -23.25
N PRO A 781 4.36 41.92 -22.35
CA PRO A 781 5.12 40.72 -22.69
C PRO A 781 4.48 39.93 -23.83
N PHE A 782 5.30 39.38 -24.72
CA PHE A 782 4.85 38.56 -25.84
C PHE A 782 5.71 37.31 -25.99
N LEU A 783 5.11 36.25 -26.54
CA LEU A 783 5.82 35.03 -26.93
C LEU A 783 6.52 35.29 -28.25
N ALA A 784 7.80 34.93 -28.39
CA ALA A 784 8.38 34.96 -29.73
C ALA A 784 7.66 33.94 -30.63
N GLN A 785 7.43 32.74 -30.10
CA GLN A 785 6.71 31.67 -30.80
C GLN A 785 5.89 30.83 -29.81
N GLY A 786 4.63 30.52 -30.12
CA GLY A 786 3.80 29.65 -29.29
C GLY A 786 4.20 28.19 -29.44
N ILE A 787 3.97 27.63 -30.64
CA ILE A 787 4.35 26.26 -31.01
C ILE A 787 5.22 26.30 -32.26
N VAL A 788 6.38 25.65 -32.22
CA VAL A 788 7.31 25.57 -33.33
C VAL A 788 7.63 24.12 -33.63
N ILE A 789 7.41 23.74 -34.88
CA ILE A 789 7.74 22.43 -35.41
C ILE A 789 8.79 22.63 -36.51
N GLY A 790 9.95 21.98 -36.39
CA GLY A 790 11.02 22.05 -37.38
C GLY A 790 11.73 20.71 -37.63
N GLY A 791 12.68 20.72 -38.57
CA GLY A 791 13.47 19.55 -38.97
C GLY A 791 13.16 19.03 -40.38
N ASP A 792 13.91 18.02 -40.81
CA ASP A 792 14.03 17.62 -42.21
C ASP A 792 12.96 16.65 -42.72
N SER A 793 12.07 16.10 -41.88
CA SER A 793 10.87 15.36 -42.35
C SER A 793 9.97 15.03 -41.17
N ILE A 794 8.65 15.22 -41.33
CA ILE A 794 7.63 14.86 -40.35
C ILE A 794 6.51 14.15 -41.08
N ASP A 795 6.22 12.90 -40.73
CA ASP A 795 5.21 12.09 -41.43
C ASP A 795 3.80 12.57 -41.11
N GLU A 796 3.51 12.79 -39.82
CA GLU A 796 2.22 13.24 -39.32
C GLU A 796 2.36 14.28 -38.20
N LEU A 797 1.65 15.40 -38.34
CA LEU A 797 1.55 16.45 -37.36
C LEU A 797 0.08 16.74 -37.03
N ARG A 798 -0.26 16.78 -35.74
CA ARG A 798 -1.57 17.19 -35.23
C ARG A 798 -1.40 18.27 -34.17
N ILE A 799 -2.06 19.41 -34.36
CA ILE A 799 -2.11 20.51 -33.39
C ILE A 799 -3.57 20.89 -33.17
N THR A 800 -4.15 20.51 -32.04
CA THR A 800 -5.60 20.70 -31.81
C THR A 800 -5.95 21.28 -30.45
N GLY A 801 -6.98 22.14 -30.39
CA GLY A 801 -7.54 22.62 -29.12
C GLY A 801 -6.63 23.53 -28.28
N ASN A 802 -5.47 23.96 -28.81
CA ASN A 802 -4.52 24.76 -28.03
C ASN A 802 -4.97 26.22 -27.95
N ARG A 803 -4.73 26.86 -26.80
CA ARG A 803 -4.91 28.30 -26.58
C ARG A 803 -3.55 28.97 -26.40
N ILE A 804 -3.21 29.86 -27.32
CA ILE A 804 -1.94 30.59 -27.36
C ILE A 804 -2.26 32.08 -27.26
N GLU A 805 -1.72 32.75 -26.23
CA GLU A 805 -1.94 34.18 -26.03
C GLU A 805 -0.68 35.00 -26.30
N ASP A 806 -0.89 36.18 -26.86
CA ASP A 806 0.09 37.24 -27.05
C ASP A 806 1.38 36.79 -27.74
N ALA A 807 1.24 36.08 -28.86
CA ALA A 807 2.38 35.59 -29.62
C ALA A 807 2.76 36.52 -30.79
N ASN A 808 4.06 36.63 -31.08
CA ASN A 808 4.52 37.18 -32.36
C ASN A 808 4.32 36.15 -33.48
N ASP A 809 4.65 34.89 -33.24
CA ASP A 809 4.20 33.76 -34.06
C ASP A 809 3.38 32.79 -33.20
N GLY A 810 2.12 32.54 -33.54
CA GLY A 810 1.29 31.56 -32.82
C GLY A 810 1.78 30.14 -33.03
N ILE A 811 1.51 29.58 -34.21
CA ILE A 811 1.95 28.26 -34.63
C ILE A 811 2.84 28.39 -35.87
N ARG A 812 4.06 27.85 -35.81
CA ARG A 812 5.00 27.87 -36.92
C ARG A 812 5.40 26.45 -37.32
N LEU A 813 5.06 26.06 -38.54
CA LEU A 813 5.44 24.81 -39.16
C LEU A 813 6.63 25.06 -40.11
N ALA A 814 7.85 24.96 -39.59
CA ALA A 814 9.09 25.31 -40.28
C ALA A 814 9.91 24.06 -40.67
N ALA A 815 9.35 23.21 -41.53
CA ALA A 815 10.12 22.13 -42.17
C ALA A 815 11.13 22.65 -43.22
N SER A 816 10.98 23.89 -43.71
CA SER A 816 11.96 24.56 -44.57
C SER A 816 13.20 24.96 -43.75
N GLY A 817 14.40 24.58 -44.20
CA GLY A 817 15.63 24.66 -43.39
C GLY A 817 16.87 25.06 -44.21
N MET A 818 18.05 25.10 -43.56
CA MET A 818 19.32 25.50 -44.21
C MET A 818 19.82 24.52 -45.29
N GLY A 819 19.19 23.35 -45.44
CA GLY A 819 19.49 22.37 -46.49
C GLY A 819 18.81 22.64 -47.83
N ASP A 820 17.89 23.62 -47.89
CA ASP A 820 17.24 23.98 -49.15
C ASP A 820 18.26 24.55 -50.15
N PRO A 821 18.29 24.06 -51.40
CA PRO A 821 19.20 24.58 -52.43
C PRO A 821 18.93 26.07 -52.67
N ASN A 822 19.99 26.85 -52.94
CA ASN A 822 19.88 28.26 -53.30
C ASN A 822 20.37 28.47 -54.76
N PRO A 823 19.51 28.91 -55.70
CA PRO A 823 18.11 29.28 -55.50
C PRO A 823 17.19 28.07 -55.22
N PRO A 824 16.07 28.29 -54.51
CA PRO A 824 15.11 27.24 -54.17
C PRO A 824 14.57 26.52 -55.40
N GLN A 825 14.69 25.19 -55.42
CA GLN A 825 14.29 24.32 -56.53
C GLN A 825 12.94 23.61 -56.31
N TRP A 826 12.24 23.89 -55.21
CA TRP A 826 10.98 23.21 -54.85
C TRP A 826 9.82 23.52 -55.81
N ARG A 827 10.04 24.35 -56.84
CA ARG A 827 9.13 24.53 -57.97
C ARG A 827 9.05 23.29 -58.87
N ASP A 828 10.15 22.55 -59.04
CA ASP A 828 10.26 21.50 -60.05
C ASP A 828 10.18 20.07 -59.44
N ARG A 829 10.34 19.94 -58.12
CA ARG A 829 10.26 18.67 -57.37
C ARG A 829 9.87 18.88 -55.91
N PRO A 830 9.17 17.94 -55.26
CA PRO A 830 8.90 18.00 -53.82
C PRO A 830 10.20 18.12 -53.01
N PRO A 831 10.30 19.06 -52.05
CA PRO A 831 11.47 19.17 -51.17
C PRO A 831 11.56 17.96 -50.25
N GLU A 832 12.78 17.48 -49.96
CA GLU A 832 13.00 16.36 -49.03
C GLU A 832 12.51 16.73 -47.61
N ASN A 833 12.74 17.99 -47.23
CA ASN A 833 12.31 18.61 -45.99
C ASN A 833 10.88 19.13 -46.03
N ARG A 834 9.93 18.25 -45.67
CA ARG A 834 8.49 18.57 -45.68
C ARG A 834 7.73 17.86 -44.57
N ILE A 835 6.57 18.42 -44.25
CA ILE A 835 5.55 17.74 -43.44
C ILE A 835 4.65 16.92 -44.38
N GLY A 836 4.56 15.61 -44.18
CA GLY A 836 3.75 14.68 -44.98
C GLY A 836 2.24 14.90 -44.81
N HIS A 837 1.78 15.09 -43.58
CA HIS A 837 0.40 15.42 -43.28
C HIS A 837 0.30 16.31 -42.03
N ALA A 838 -0.25 17.51 -42.17
CA ALA A 838 -0.52 18.44 -41.08
C ALA A 838 -2.03 18.62 -40.87
N VAL A 839 -2.49 18.41 -39.64
CA VAL A 839 -3.84 18.76 -39.18
C VAL A 839 -3.72 19.80 -38.09
N VAL A 840 -4.27 21.00 -38.32
CA VAL A 840 -4.29 22.08 -37.31
C VAL A 840 -5.73 22.52 -37.12
N SER A 841 -6.34 22.14 -35.99
CA SER A 841 -7.78 22.35 -35.78
C SER A 841 -8.18 22.87 -34.41
N GLY A 842 -9.16 23.76 -34.33
CA GLY A 842 -9.76 24.16 -33.04
C GLY A 842 -8.84 25.00 -32.14
N ASN A 843 -7.75 25.58 -32.66
CA ASN A 843 -6.82 26.35 -31.84
C ASN A 843 -7.26 27.82 -31.72
N THR A 844 -7.05 28.43 -30.56
CA THR A 844 -7.28 29.87 -30.32
C THR A 844 -5.93 30.58 -30.18
N ILE A 845 -5.69 31.61 -30.99
CA ILE A 845 -4.41 32.32 -31.06
C ILE A 845 -4.69 33.82 -30.96
N THR A 846 -4.07 34.50 -29.99
CA THR A 846 -3.98 35.97 -29.97
C THR A 846 -2.56 36.41 -30.30
N LEU A 847 -2.43 37.42 -31.16
CA LEU A 847 -1.15 37.98 -31.54
C LEU A 847 -0.80 39.20 -30.69
N ASN A 848 0.46 39.30 -30.29
CA ASN A 848 1.08 40.50 -29.74
C ASN A 848 2.43 40.71 -30.45
N PRO A 849 2.42 41.29 -31.67
CA PRO A 849 3.61 41.44 -32.49
C PRO A 849 4.70 42.24 -31.78
N LEU A 850 5.97 41.91 -32.02
CA LEU A 850 7.13 42.67 -31.53
C LEU A 850 7.01 44.16 -31.91
N SER A 851 6.62 44.41 -33.16
CA SER A 851 6.49 45.73 -33.76
C SER A 851 5.44 45.71 -34.87
N SER A 852 4.74 46.83 -35.08
CA SER A 852 3.85 47.00 -36.24
C SER A 852 4.62 46.89 -37.57
N ALA A 853 5.93 47.17 -37.59
CA ALA A 853 6.74 47.10 -38.82
C ALA A 853 7.36 45.72 -39.11
N THR A 854 7.22 44.74 -38.21
CA THR A 854 7.80 43.40 -38.39
C THR A 854 6.71 42.35 -38.59
N PRO A 855 6.94 41.31 -39.40
CA PRO A 855 5.92 40.30 -39.64
C PRO A 855 5.63 39.48 -38.38
N ALA A 856 4.35 39.18 -38.21
CA ALA A 856 3.81 38.32 -37.17
C ALA A 856 2.81 37.36 -37.80
N HIS A 857 2.72 36.14 -37.31
CA HIS A 857 1.92 35.10 -37.96
C HIS A 857 1.06 34.38 -36.91
N GLY A 858 -0.25 34.32 -37.11
CA GLY A 858 -1.10 33.42 -36.32
C GLY A 858 -0.71 31.98 -36.57
N LEU A 859 -0.73 31.58 -37.84
CA LEU A 859 -0.31 30.26 -38.29
C LEU A 859 0.57 30.39 -39.54
N PHE A 860 1.82 29.95 -39.44
CA PHE A 860 2.77 29.92 -40.55
C PHE A 860 3.00 28.48 -41.03
N LEU A 861 2.81 28.24 -42.33
CA LEU A 861 3.02 26.95 -43.00
C LEU A 861 4.20 27.05 -43.97
N GLY A 862 5.28 26.34 -43.66
CA GLY A 862 6.40 26.10 -44.56
C GLY A 862 6.09 24.98 -45.57
N HIS A 863 7.02 24.04 -45.74
CA HIS A 863 6.90 22.91 -46.67
C HIS A 863 5.92 21.86 -46.14
N VAL A 864 4.81 21.64 -46.87
CA VAL A 864 3.78 20.68 -46.47
C VAL A 864 3.13 19.99 -47.68
N ALA A 865 3.01 18.66 -47.63
CA ALA A 865 2.42 17.85 -48.69
C ALA A 865 0.90 17.83 -48.63
N ARG A 866 0.34 17.63 -47.43
CA ARG A 866 -1.10 17.65 -47.16
C ARG A 866 -1.36 18.47 -45.91
N ALA A 867 -2.16 19.52 -46.02
CA ALA A 867 -2.53 20.37 -44.88
C ALA A 867 -4.05 20.50 -44.78
N SER A 868 -4.59 20.18 -43.61
CA SER A 868 -5.98 20.42 -43.23
C SER A 868 -6.02 21.38 -42.04
N ILE A 869 -6.41 22.63 -42.30
CA ILE A 869 -6.36 23.72 -41.33
C ILE A 869 -7.79 24.22 -41.12
N GLY A 870 -8.39 23.96 -39.97
CA GLY A 870 -9.78 24.39 -39.77
C GLY A 870 -10.19 24.73 -38.36
N GLN A 871 -11.33 25.40 -38.21
CA GLN A 871 -11.88 25.72 -36.88
C GLN A 871 -10.93 26.49 -35.96
N ASN A 872 -9.89 27.15 -36.51
CA ASN A 872 -8.95 27.93 -35.71
C ASN A 872 -9.45 29.37 -35.59
N SER A 873 -9.25 29.98 -34.42
CA SER A 873 -9.54 31.39 -34.16
C SER A 873 -8.24 32.17 -33.98
N VAL A 874 -7.89 33.01 -34.95
CA VAL A 874 -6.69 33.86 -34.93
C VAL A 874 -7.13 35.32 -34.83
N THR A 875 -6.69 36.00 -33.78
CA THR A 875 -7.03 37.41 -33.54
C THR A 875 -5.80 38.24 -33.20
N ALA A 876 -5.82 39.52 -33.55
CA ALA A 876 -4.83 40.49 -33.10
C ALA A 876 -5.54 41.76 -32.55
N PRO A 877 -5.00 42.41 -31.52
CA PRO A 877 -5.60 43.62 -30.96
C PRO A 877 -5.46 44.80 -31.92
N ASP A 878 -6.43 45.72 -31.89
CA ASP A 878 -6.39 46.96 -32.70
C ASP A 878 -5.20 47.85 -32.40
N SER A 879 -4.58 47.69 -31.23
CA SER A 879 -3.43 48.48 -30.81
C SER A 879 -2.29 48.45 -31.83
N PHE A 880 -2.10 47.36 -32.56
CA PHE A 880 -1.06 47.26 -33.60
C PHE A 880 -1.52 47.65 -35.00
N ARG A 881 -2.80 47.96 -35.19
CA ARG A 881 -3.31 48.52 -36.44
C ARG A 881 -2.95 49.99 -36.51
N THR A 882 -1.90 50.27 -37.24
CA THR A 882 -1.45 51.64 -37.52
C THR A 882 -1.85 52.03 -38.94
N GLU A 883 -1.89 53.33 -39.23
CA GLU A 883 -2.22 53.84 -40.58
C GLU A 883 -1.18 53.43 -41.64
N SER A 884 0.01 52.99 -41.21
CA SER A 884 1.23 52.89 -42.01
C SER A 884 1.57 51.46 -42.48
N VAL A 885 1.89 50.51 -41.59
CA VAL A 885 2.34 49.15 -41.99
C VAL A 885 1.97 48.14 -40.89
N ALA A 886 1.40 47.00 -41.26
CA ALA A 886 1.37 45.79 -40.43
C ALA A 886 1.47 44.54 -41.32
N PRO A 887 2.65 43.95 -41.57
CA PRO A 887 2.78 42.72 -42.35
C PRO A 887 2.42 41.51 -41.49
N HIS A 888 1.30 41.61 -40.77
CA HIS A 888 0.79 40.58 -39.87
C HIS A 888 -0.16 39.70 -40.67
N PHE A 889 0.01 38.39 -40.50
CA PHE A 889 -0.73 37.37 -41.21
C PHE A 889 -1.56 36.55 -40.23
N GLY A 890 -2.84 36.37 -40.52
CA GLY A 890 -3.67 35.44 -39.76
C GLY A 890 -3.21 34.01 -40.00
N ILE A 891 -3.35 33.55 -41.24
CA ILE A 891 -2.80 32.28 -41.72
C ILE A 891 -1.94 32.56 -42.95
N CYS A 892 -0.68 32.13 -42.93
CA CYS A 892 0.27 32.30 -44.01
C CYS A 892 0.85 30.96 -44.44
N GLN A 893 0.51 30.50 -45.63
CA GLN A 893 1.24 29.45 -46.32
C GLN A 893 2.30 30.10 -47.21
N PHE A 894 3.57 29.72 -47.02
CA PHE A 894 4.72 30.28 -47.74
C PHE A 894 5.60 29.25 -48.46
N GLY A 895 5.80 28.07 -47.88
CA GLY A 895 6.71 27.06 -48.44
C GLY A 895 6.14 26.29 -49.64
N TRP A 896 6.78 25.20 -50.03
CA TRP A 896 6.19 24.23 -50.96
C TRP A 896 4.83 23.72 -50.47
N ARG A 897 3.87 23.67 -51.41
CA ARG A 897 2.51 23.15 -51.23
C ARG A 897 2.35 21.89 -52.07
N GLY A 898 2.01 20.78 -51.42
CA GLY A 898 1.70 19.54 -52.11
C GLY A 898 0.25 19.43 -52.61
N PRO A 899 -0.22 18.19 -52.86
CA PRO A 899 -1.51 17.93 -53.50
C PRO A 899 -2.76 18.35 -52.71
N LEU A 900 -2.66 18.64 -51.41
CA LEU A 900 -3.82 19.00 -50.59
C LEU A 900 -3.52 20.18 -49.67
N LEU A 901 -4.32 21.23 -49.79
CA LEU A 901 -4.36 22.36 -48.87
C LEU A 901 -5.82 22.76 -48.66
N THR A 902 -6.37 22.48 -47.48
CA THR A 902 -7.73 22.90 -47.11
C THR A 902 -7.66 23.84 -45.91
N LEU A 903 -8.23 25.03 -46.08
CA LEU A 903 -8.45 25.99 -45.01
C LEU A 903 -9.97 26.14 -44.84
N CYS A 904 -10.55 25.61 -43.76
CA CYS A 904 -12.00 25.60 -43.57
C CYS A 904 -12.47 26.06 -42.19
N GLU A 905 -13.56 26.81 -42.10
CA GLU A 905 -14.18 27.21 -40.82
C GLU A 905 -13.22 27.99 -39.89
N ASN A 906 -12.21 28.68 -40.42
CA ASN A 906 -11.31 29.49 -39.59
C ASN A 906 -11.92 30.88 -39.34
N ASN A 907 -11.75 31.38 -38.11
CA ASN A 907 -12.06 32.74 -37.70
C ASN A 907 -10.77 33.56 -37.65
N VAL A 908 -10.64 34.60 -38.48
CA VAL A 908 -9.40 35.36 -38.65
C VAL A 908 -9.73 36.85 -38.63
N ALA A 909 -9.33 37.56 -37.55
CA ALA A 909 -9.54 39.00 -37.41
C ALA A 909 -8.34 39.75 -36.81
N GLY A 910 -8.27 41.07 -36.93
CA GLY A 910 -7.27 41.86 -36.18
C GLY A 910 -5.97 42.23 -36.92
N MET A 911 -5.64 41.62 -38.06
CA MET A 911 -4.41 41.91 -38.83
C MET A 911 -4.67 42.46 -40.24
N ASP A 912 -3.62 42.91 -40.95
CA ASP A 912 -3.75 43.43 -42.32
C ASP A 912 -3.99 42.31 -43.33
N ASN A 913 -3.24 41.22 -43.27
CA ASN A 913 -3.39 40.07 -44.17
C ASN A 913 -4.12 38.95 -43.44
N GLY A 914 -5.35 38.63 -43.87
CA GLY A 914 -6.16 37.56 -43.28
C GLY A 914 -5.59 36.18 -43.55
N ILE A 915 -5.85 35.65 -44.74
CA ILE A 915 -5.32 34.36 -45.20
C ILE A 915 -4.47 34.59 -46.45
N ALA A 916 -3.18 34.27 -46.36
CA ALA A 916 -2.21 34.38 -47.43
C ALA A 916 -1.68 33.00 -47.84
N VAL A 917 -1.70 32.70 -49.15
CA VAL A 917 -1.18 31.46 -49.73
C VAL A 917 -0.26 31.83 -50.89
N ILE A 918 1.05 31.66 -50.70
CA ILE A 918 2.12 32.26 -51.52
C ILE A 918 3.35 31.34 -51.60
N PRO A 919 4.24 31.50 -52.60
CA PRO A 919 4.22 32.46 -53.71
C PRO A 919 3.42 31.96 -54.93
N GLY A 920 2.93 32.92 -55.73
CA GLY A 920 2.20 32.68 -56.98
C GLY A 920 3.11 32.46 -58.18
N LEU A 921 3.79 31.32 -58.24
CA LEU A 921 4.59 30.90 -59.40
C LEU A 921 3.69 30.07 -60.34
N VAL A 922 3.24 30.68 -61.44
CA VAL A 922 2.48 30.15 -62.62
C VAL A 922 2.90 28.71 -63.01
N ASP A 923 2.07 27.72 -63.39
CA ASP A 923 0.61 27.45 -63.38
C ASP A 923 0.36 25.93 -63.54
N ALA A 924 -0.90 25.52 -63.34
CA ALA A 924 -1.54 24.18 -63.28
C ALA A 924 -1.61 23.59 -61.87
N ALA A 925 -2.79 23.66 -61.27
CA ALA A 925 -3.11 23.02 -60.00
C ALA A 925 -2.82 21.51 -60.09
N GLN A 926 -1.76 21.04 -59.42
CA GLN A 926 -1.47 19.61 -59.28
C GLN A 926 -2.18 19.00 -58.05
N GLY A 927 -3.23 19.65 -57.53
CA GLY A 927 -3.89 19.27 -56.27
C GLY A 927 -5.16 20.07 -55.95
N ILE A 928 -5.78 19.74 -54.81
CA ILE A 928 -6.96 20.40 -54.26
C ILE A 928 -6.51 21.47 -53.26
N TRP A 929 -6.64 22.74 -53.64
CA TRP A 929 -6.32 23.89 -52.79
C TRP A 929 -7.56 24.76 -52.59
N ARG A 930 -8.19 24.63 -51.42
CA ARG A 930 -9.51 25.23 -51.13
C ARG A 930 -9.51 26.00 -49.83
N LEU A 931 -10.02 27.22 -49.88
CA LEU A 931 -10.32 28.08 -48.75
C LEU A 931 -11.85 28.22 -48.71
N ARG A 932 -12.52 27.56 -47.76
CA ARG A 932 -13.99 27.56 -47.66
C ARG A 932 -14.49 27.94 -46.27
N ASP A 933 -15.64 28.59 -46.18
CA ASP A 933 -16.33 28.83 -44.89
C ASP A 933 -15.47 29.59 -43.85
N ASN A 934 -14.49 30.39 -44.30
CA ASN A 934 -13.62 31.14 -43.39
C ASN A 934 -14.21 32.52 -43.08
N ALA A 935 -14.38 32.82 -41.79
CA ALA A 935 -14.78 34.14 -41.31
C ALA A 935 -13.54 35.05 -41.22
N VAL A 936 -13.25 35.76 -42.30
CA VAL A 936 -12.14 36.74 -42.33
C VAL A 936 -12.72 38.15 -42.30
N PHE A 937 -12.52 38.87 -41.20
CA PHE A 937 -13.09 40.20 -41.03
C PHE A 937 -12.13 41.17 -40.37
N ARG A 938 -12.46 42.46 -40.49
CA ARG A 938 -11.66 43.57 -40.02
C ARG A 938 -10.26 43.64 -40.67
N THR A 939 -9.92 42.83 -41.67
CA THR A 939 -8.59 42.84 -42.31
C THR A 939 -8.50 43.84 -43.46
N ARG A 940 -7.28 44.28 -43.81
CA ARG A 940 -7.07 45.13 -45.00
C ARG A 940 -7.16 44.31 -46.28
N ARG A 941 -6.60 43.10 -46.25
CA ARG A 941 -6.65 42.10 -47.32
C ARG A 941 -7.17 40.80 -46.73
N ALA A 942 -8.43 40.46 -47.01
CA ALA A 942 -9.02 39.23 -46.50
C ALA A 942 -8.31 37.98 -47.03
N TYR A 943 -8.04 37.95 -48.34
CA TYR A 943 -7.38 36.84 -49.01
C TYR A 943 -6.26 37.33 -49.93
N VAL A 944 -5.10 36.68 -49.85
CA VAL A 944 -4.00 36.84 -50.81
C VAL A 944 -3.63 35.47 -51.33
N THR A 945 -4.11 35.13 -52.53
CA THR A 945 -3.99 33.77 -53.07
C THR A 945 -3.07 33.69 -54.28
N ALA A 946 -2.28 32.62 -54.33
CA ALA A 946 -1.59 32.16 -55.53
C ALA A 946 -2.60 31.61 -56.57
N PRO A 947 -2.25 31.58 -57.87
CA PRO A 947 -3.06 30.94 -58.90
C PRO A 947 -3.44 29.49 -58.54
N GLY A 948 -4.66 29.08 -58.91
CA GLY A 948 -5.19 27.73 -58.66
C GLY A 948 -5.75 27.48 -57.25
N VAL A 949 -5.78 28.49 -56.37
CA VAL A 949 -6.43 28.40 -55.06
C VAL A 949 -7.89 28.87 -55.17
N GLU A 950 -8.83 27.98 -54.87
CA GLU A 950 -10.27 28.28 -54.85
C GLU A 950 -10.65 28.90 -53.50
N VAL A 951 -11.37 30.03 -53.53
CA VAL A 951 -11.96 30.67 -52.35
C VAL A 951 -13.47 30.64 -52.51
N SER A 952 -14.19 30.05 -51.56
CA SER A 952 -15.65 29.89 -51.57
C SER A 952 -16.32 30.31 -50.28
#